data_AF-A0A8H5A6C3-F1
#
_entry.id   AF-A0A8H5A6C3-F1
#
_cell.length_a   1.000
_cell.length_b   1.000
_cell.length_c   1.000
_cell.angle_alpha   90.00
_cell.angle_beta   90.00
_cell.angle_gamma   90.00
#
_symmetry.space_group_name_H-M   'P 1'
#
loop_
_entity.id
_entity.type
_entity.pdbx_description
1 polymer ?
#
loop_
_entity_poly.entity_id
_entity_poly.type
_entity_poly.pdbx_seq_one_letter_code
_entity_poly.pdbx_strand_id
1 'polypeptide(L)'
;MQLNSTENSEFKPICQIITPVGMLGYGFDEALTHYELSRLVPTGIPTAIILDSGSTDSGPQKLALGSMSCPRSAYAKDLDKLLRLVHTFRVPLIFGSAGGDGTDEHVKIMGEIIEEIAAEEENKDYAFNTISLFSNINKATILERLKQGRLTGCGHCVPPATEYEINESLRVVSQMGYEPFFDAMNANPDFNIIIGGRAYDPSPYVAFCVYQLTRQSNHLSTEELYSRLGGFYHMGKILECGGQCSFPKSHGAVATVYENGLFDVRPTDPESMCTPLSVAAHTLYENTRPDVLRGPGGSLHLDNSKYEQLSDGKSVRVSGSVYLSSEADGKPYQLKLEAARIVGYRSMFMGSITDHILVSQIDKLLARVKVYVDQQHPEIAGQWNIGFHVYGKDQYTHAGPGQLFIVAEALAPTQQLANSIASKARVGMIHAPYPGQKATAGNFGFGLGGLMEIELGPCAEFSLYHLMDLVPGEERLALGGDGSVLEGSLLRGTVSRIGKGVINGTNGHIAVPEVDNKPPQRASASPQRSPSPPNQAIQKSETLSDLCRIVRSKNAGPYEITIDAMFASKEAYEAVKSSDLLSASNVAKAIGISEEDIIWIGFFDPAISFKVTIPRVRSGKKKSAGGFMENDIHGSQEHMGLASLKLPEGFNF
;
A
#
# COMPACT_ATOMS: atom_id res chain seq x y z
N MET A 1 -25.87 -0.63 36.36
CA MET A 1 -26.00 -2.11 36.30
C MET A 1 -24.88 -2.60 35.41
N GLN A 2 -24.05 -3.50 35.92
CA GLN A 2 -22.89 -4.08 35.22
C GLN A 2 -23.31 -4.62 33.85
N LEU A 3 -22.77 -4.04 32.77
CA LEU A 3 -22.78 -4.65 31.44
C LEU A 3 -21.65 -5.69 31.40
N ASN A 4 -21.86 -6.82 32.09
CA ASN A 4 -21.15 -8.05 31.77
C ASN A 4 -21.79 -8.62 30.49
N SER A 5 -21.34 -8.13 29.34
CA SER A 5 -21.55 -8.79 28.05
C SER A 5 -20.22 -9.36 27.55
N THR A 6 -19.61 -10.23 28.35
CA THR A 6 -18.65 -11.22 27.82
C THR A 6 -19.47 -12.30 27.12
N GLU A 7 -19.88 -12.04 25.88
CA GLU A 7 -20.38 -13.10 25.01
C GLU A 7 -19.22 -14.06 24.72
N ASN A 8 -19.33 -15.26 25.31
CA ASN A 8 -18.68 -16.53 24.98
C ASN A 8 -17.52 -16.47 23.96
N SER A 9 -16.36 -15.97 24.40
CA SER A 9 -15.09 -16.51 23.96
C SER A 9 -14.62 -17.44 25.06
N GLU A 10 -14.43 -18.73 24.74
CA GLU A 10 -13.79 -19.70 25.63
C GLU A 10 -12.35 -19.29 26.01
N PHE A 11 -11.76 -18.35 25.25
CA PHE A 11 -10.37 -17.94 25.32
C PHE A 11 -10.19 -16.54 25.90
N LYS A 12 -9.11 -16.35 26.64
CA LYS A 12 -8.74 -15.07 27.27
C LYS A 12 -8.20 -14.06 26.24
N PRO A 13 -8.67 -12.80 26.24
CA PRO A 13 -8.07 -11.75 25.41
C PRO A 13 -6.68 -11.37 25.95
N ILE A 14 -5.71 -11.24 25.05
CA ILE A 14 -4.32 -10.88 25.39
C ILE A 14 -4.01 -9.41 25.12
N CYS A 15 -4.64 -8.81 24.11
CA CYS A 15 -4.47 -7.39 23.80
C CYS A 15 -5.60 -6.84 22.94
N GLN A 16 -5.69 -5.51 22.90
CA GLN A 16 -6.56 -4.74 22.05
C GLN A 16 -5.73 -3.76 21.23
N ILE A 17 -6.04 -3.65 19.94
CA ILE A 17 -5.32 -2.76 19.01
C ILE A 17 -6.34 -1.85 18.34
N ILE A 18 -6.06 -0.55 18.36
CA ILE A 18 -6.79 0.44 17.57
C ILE A 18 -5.90 0.96 16.45
N THR A 19 -6.40 0.93 15.23
CA THR A 19 -5.81 1.61 14.08
C THR A 19 -6.73 2.76 13.67
N PRO A 20 -6.37 4.02 13.98
CA PRO A 20 -7.20 5.17 13.67
C PRO A 20 -7.35 5.43 12.17
N VAL A 21 -6.30 5.11 11.40
CA VAL A 21 -6.21 5.28 9.95
C VAL A 21 -5.14 4.35 9.38
N GLY A 22 -5.32 3.86 8.14
CA GLY A 22 -4.35 2.98 7.48
C GLY A 22 -3.15 3.67 6.82
N MET A 23 -3.00 4.98 7.02
CA MET A 23 -1.86 5.75 6.52
C MET A 23 -1.73 7.04 7.35
N LEU A 24 -0.61 7.19 8.05
CA LEU A 24 -0.35 8.39 8.83
C LEU A 24 -0.23 9.60 7.89
N GLY A 25 -0.88 10.71 8.24
CA GLY A 25 -0.92 11.93 7.43
C GLY A 25 -2.16 12.06 6.55
N TYR A 26 -3.01 11.03 6.43
CA TYR A 26 -4.30 11.13 5.72
C TYR A 26 -5.38 11.86 6.53
N GLY A 27 -5.21 12.00 7.84
CA GLY A 27 -6.22 12.56 8.72
C GLY A 27 -7.18 11.52 9.28
N PHE A 28 -7.37 11.56 10.60
CA PHE A 28 -8.40 10.79 11.29
C PHE A 28 -9.23 11.66 12.25
N ASP A 29 -10.39 11.12 12.62
CA ASP A 29 -11.27 11.69 13.63
C ASP A 29 -10.79 11.27 15.03
N GLU A 30 -10.20 12.23 15.74
CA GLU A 30 -9.68 12.02 17.09
C GLU A 30 -10.78 11.62 18.07
N ALA A 31 -12.00 12.15 17.92
CA ALA A 31 -13.11 11.88 18.84
C ALA A 31 -13.54 10.41 18.80
N LEU A 32 -13.52 9.78 17.63
CA LEU A 32 -13.80 8.35 17.49
C LEU A 32 -12.72 7.51 18.19
N THR A 33 -11.45 7.87 18.02
CA THR A 33 -10.34 7.14 18.65
C THR A 33 -10.35 7.31 20.17
N HIS A 34 -10.61 8.54 20.64
CA HIS A 34 -10.78 8.87 22.06
C HIS A 34 -11.92 8.06 22.69
N TYR A 35 -13.09 7.98 22.01
CA TYR A 35 -14.23 7.19 22.47
C TYR A 35 -13.92 5.70 22.60
N GLU A 36 -13.16 5.14 21.65
CA GLU A 36 -12.76 3.74 21.74
C GLU A 36 -11.77 3.51 22.88
N LEU A 37 -10.75 4.35 23.02
CA LEU A 37 -9.80 4.24 24.12
C LEU A 37 -10.46 4.39 25.50
N SER A 38 -11.45 5.28 25.65
CA SER A 38 -12.20 5.43 26.91
C SER A 38 -13.03 4.19 27.28
N ARG A 39 -13.32 3.31 26.32
CA ARG A 39 -14.02 2.03 26.56
C ARG A 39 -13.07 0.86 26.75
N LEU A 40 -11.97 0.83 26.00
CA LEU A 40 -11.02 -0.27 25.97
C LEU A 40 -10.08 -0.24 27.17
N VAL A 41 -9.51 0.92 27.50
CA VAL A 41 -8.53 1.05 28.59
C VAL A 41 -9.08 0.61 29.96
N PRO A 42 -10.31 0.96 30.37
CA PRO A 42 -10.86 0.49 31.64
C PRO A 42 -11.06 -1.03 31.76
N THR A 43 -11.02 -1.79 30.65
CA THR A 43 -11.13 -3.25 30.69
C THR A 43 -9.92 -3.92 31.34
N GLY A 44 -8.78 -3.21 31.44
CA GLY A 44 -7.52 -3.75 31.93
C GLY A 44 -6.79 -4.66 30.93
N ILE A 45 -7.34 -4.86 29.73
CA ILE A 45 -6.66 -5.58 28.64
C ILE A 45 -5.60 -4.63 28.03
N PRO A 46 -4.34 -5.07 27.85
CA PRO A 46 -3.31 -4.25 27.22
C PRO A 46 -3.77 -3.68 25.88
N THR A 47 -3.76 -2.36 25.76
CA THR A 47 -4.30 -1.64 24.59
C THR A 47 -3.19 -0.81 23.93
N ALA A 48 -3.10 -0.81 22.61
CA ALA A 48 -2.14 0.01 21.85
C ALA A 48 -2.77 0.69 20.64
N ILE A 49 -2.20 1.83 20.25
CA ILE A 49 -2.50 2.49 18.97
C ILE A 49 -1.43 2.04 17.97
N ILE A 50 -1.84 1.37 16.89
CA ILE A 50 -0.91 0.84 15.89
C ILE A 50 -1.32 1.25 14.47
N LEU A 51 -0.35 1.71 13.67
CA LEU A 51 -0.53 2.09 12.27
C LEU A 51 0.65 1.59 11.43
N ASP A 52 0.44 1.25 10.17
CA ASP A 52 1.52 1.17 9.19
C ASP A 52 1.19 2.12 8.02
N SER A 53 2.22 2.64 7.36
CA SER A 53 2.12 3.56 6.23
C SER A 53 2.78 3.01 4.97
N GLY A 54 3.10 1.71 4.98
CA GLY A 54 3.96 1.06 4.02
C GLY A 54 3.37 1.02 2.62
N SER A 55 3.93 1.82 1.70
CA SER A 55 3.69 1.61 0.27
C SER A 55 4.76 2.25 -0.59
N THR A 56 5.45 1.43 -1.37
CA THR A 56 6.27 1.87 -2.51
C THR A 56 5.52 1.72 -3.82
N ASP A 57 4.40 1.00 -3.84
CA ASP A 57 3.63 0.64 -5.04
C ASP A 57 3.13 1.85 -5.82
N SER A 58 2.92 2.97 -5.11
CA SER A 58 2.59 4.28 -5.69
C SER A 58 3.75 4.96 -6.44
N GLY A 59 4.90 4.31 -6.55
CA GLY A 59 6.01 4.74 -7.39
C GLY A 59 7.36 4.87 -6.68
N PRO A 60 8.46 4.95 -7.46
CA PRO A 60 9.83 4.95 -6.95
C PRO A 60 10.29 6.30 -6.38
N GLN A 61 9.47 7.35 -6.49
CA GLN A 61 9.90 8.72 -6.22
C GLN A 61 10.34 8.94 -4.78
N LYS A 62 9.66 8.34 -3.79
CA LYS A 62 10.00 8.53 -2.37
C LYS A 62 11.42 8.01 -2.09
N LEU A 63 11.72 6.81 -2.56
CA LEU A 63 13.03 6.18 -2.43
C LEU A 63 14.13 6.96 -3.17
N ALA A 64 13.85 7.45 -4.38
CA ALA A 64 14.82 8.18 -5.18
C ALA A 64 15.04 9.62 -4.66
N LEU A 65 13.97 10.36 -4.39
CA LEU A 65 14.01 11.80 -4.15
C LEU A 65 13.97 12.16 -2.65
N GLY A 66 13.58 11.23 -1.79
CA GLY A 66 13.39 11.46 -0.35
C GLY A 66 12.10 12.19 -0.01
N SER A 67 11.16 12.30 -0.96
CA SER A 67 9.82 12.84 -0.68
C SER A 67 9.02 11.89 0.21
N MET A 68 8.07 12.44 0.98
CA MET A 68 7.11 11.65 1.76
C MET A 68 5.78 11.52 1.01
N SER A 69 4.95 10.56 1.39
CA SER A 69 3.61 10.38 0.82
C SER A 69 2.69 11.59 1.06
N CYS A 70 2.85 12.28 2.19
CA CYS A 70 2.08 13.46 2.54
C CYS A 70 3.01 14.66 2.84
N PRO A 71 2.51 15.90 2.78
CA PRO A 71 3.26 17.05 3.28
C PRO A 71 3.58 16.89 4.78
N ARG A 72 4.74 17.40 5.24
CA ARG A 72 5.16 17.39 6.65
C ARG A 72 4.06 17.88 7.61
N SER A 73 3.34 18.94 7.22
CA SER A 73 2.24 19.51 8.01
C SER A 73 1.07 18.55 8.25
N ALA A 74 0.87 17.56 7.38
CA ALA A 74 -0.18 16.56 7.55
C ALA A 74 0.23 15.53 8.63
N TYR A 75 1.49 15.07 8.60
CA TYR A 75 2.05 14.22 9.66
C TYR A 75 2.04 14.93 11.02
N ALA A 76 2.44 16.20 11.09
CA ALA A 76 2.40 16.99 12.32
C ALA A 76 0.99 17.07 12.92
N LYS A 77 -0.04 17.30 12.09
CA LYS A 77 -1.44 17.35 12.56
C LYS A 77 -1.93 16.01 13.13
N ASP A 78 -1.56 14.90 12.50
CA ASP A 78 -1.99 13.58 12.99
C ASP A 78 -1.19 13.17 14.24
N LEU A 79 0.12 13.44 14.27
CA LEU A 79 0.96 13.18 15.44
C LEU A 79 0.53 14.01 16.66
N ASP A 80 0.15 15.28 16.50
CA ASP A 80 -0.35 16.08 17.62
C ASP A 80 -1.54 15.40 18.34
N LYS A 81 -2.54 14.96 17.55
CA LYS A 81 -3.69 14.20 18.07
C LYS A 81 -3.28 12.89 18.73
N LEU A 82 -2.40 12.12 18.08
CA LEU A 82 -1.96 10.82 18.59
C LEU A 82 -1.18 10.96 19.90
N LEU A 83 -0.26 11.92 20.00
CA LEU A 83 0.51 12.18 21.21
C LEU A 83 -0.38 12.60 22.38
N ARG A 84 -1.42 13.39 22.11
CA ARG A 84 -2.46 13.74 23.09
C ARG A 84 -3.19 12.51 23.61
N LEU A 85 -3.58 11.58 22.73
CA LEU A 85 -4.22 10.32 23.10
C LEU A 85 -3.27 9.41 23.89
N VAL A 86 -2.00 9.28 23.48
CA VAL A 86 -0.95 8.53 24.20
C VAL A 86 -0.78 9.08 25.61
N HIS A 87 -0.67 10.40 25.76
CA HIS A 87 -0.52 11.06 27.06
C HIS A 87 -1.76 10.85 27.95
N THR A 88 -2.95 11.04 27.38
CA THR A 88 -4.24 10.97 28.11
C THR A 88 -4.53 9.55 28.61
N PHE A 89 -4.38 8.55 27.75
CA PHE A 89 -4.77 7.17 28.04
C PHE A 89 -3.62 6.27 28.47
N ARG A 90 -2.37 6.74 28.38
CA ARG A 90 -1.15 5.99 28.71
C ARG A 90 -1.03 4.67 27.95
N VAL A 91 -1.43 4.68 26.68
CA VAL A 91 -1.29 3.56 25.74
C VAL A 91 -0.12 3.82 24.79
N PRO A 92 0.66 2.81 24.40
CA PRO A 92 1.75 3.00 23.46
C PRO A 92 1.23 3.31 22.04
N LEU A 93 1.99 4.13 21.32
CA LEU A 93 1.85 4.37 19.89
C LEU A 93 2.97 3.64 19.14
N ILE A 94 2.61 2.77 18.20
CA ILE A 94 3.56 2.02 17.39
C ILE A 94 3.21 2.30 15.94
N PHE A 95 4.16 2.78 15.13
CA PHE A 95 3.91 2.88 13.70
C PHE A 95 5.11 2.48 12.84
N GLY A 96 4.83 1.80 11.73
CA GLY A 96 5.81 1.34 10.75
C GLY A 96 5.84 2.20 9.48
N SER A 97 6.90 2.01 8.69
CA SER A 97 7.08 2.64 7.37
C SER A 97 6.94 4.16 7.38
N ALA A 98 7.63 4.83 8.30
CA ALA A 98 7.66 6.29 8.43
C ALA A 98 7.83 7.01 7.08
N GLY A 99 7.02 8.04 6.81
CA GLY A 99 7.04 8.80 5.54
C GLY A 99 6.46 8.08 4.32
N GLY A 100 6.12 6.80 4.46
CA GLY A 100 5.46 5.96 3.47
C GLY A 100 6.34 4.85 2.88
N ASP A 101 7.62 5.13 2.66
CA ASP A 101 8.61 4.13 2.21
C ASP A 101 9.57 3.72 3.33
N GLY A 102 9.51 4.35 4.50
CA GLY A 102 10.20 3.91 5.71
C GLY A 102 11.70 4.13 5.68
N THR A 103 12.19 5.13 4.95
CA THR A 103 13.62 5.47 4.94
C THR A 103 14.09 5.99 6.31
N ASP A 104 15.36 5.79 6.62
CA ASP A 104 15.94 6.29 7.88
C ASP A 104 15.80 7.81 8.05
N GLU A 105 15.84 8.57 6.94
CA GLU A 105 15.59 10.01 6.95
C GLU A 105 14.16 10.33 7.39
N HIS A 106 13.16 9.57 6.92
CA HIS A 106 11.78 9.78 7.32
C HIS A 106 11.52 9.38 8.77
N VAL A 107 12.18 8.33 9.27
CA VAL A 107 12.13 7.98 10.70
C VAL A 107 12.61 9.16 11.55
N LYS A 108 13.71 9.81 11.16
CA LYS A 108 14.23 11.00 11.84
C LYS A 108 13.26 12.17 11.77
N ILE A 109 12.69 12.45 10.60
CA ILE A 109 11.68 13.52 10.43
C ILE A 109 10.48 13.30 11.36
N MET A 110 10.01 12.06 11.53
CA MET A 110 8.92 11.78 12.48
C MET A 110 9.34 12.05 13.92
N GLY A 111 10.57 11.69 14.29
CA GLY A 111 11.16 12.04 15.59
C GLY A 111 11.20 13.56 15.82
N GLU A 112 11.71 14.32 14.84
CA GLU A 112 11.77 15.79 14.87
C GLU A 112 10.38 16.42 15.04
N ILE A 113 9.37 15.92 14.34
CA ILE A 113 7.98 16.39 14.48
C ILE A 113 7.48 16.15 15.91
N ILE A 114 7.76 14.99 16.50
CA ILE A 114 7.35 14.66 17.87
C ILE A 114 8.08 15.57 18.87
N GLU A 115 9.37 15.83 18.66
CA GLU A 115 10.16 16.77 19.46
C GLU A 115 9.60 18.19 19.41
N GLU A 116 9.24 18.68 18.22
CA GLU A 116 8.61 19.99 18.05
C GLU A 116 7.29 20.11 18.81
N ILE A 117 6.40 19.12 18.65
CA ILE A 117 5.09 19.10 19.33
C ILE A 117 5.27 19.06 20.86
N ALA A 118 6.16 18.20 21.35
CA ALA A 118 6.44 18.08 22.78
C ALA A 118 7.15 19.30 23.39
N ALA A 119 7.75 20.16 22.57
CA ALA A 119 8.40 21.39 23.00
C ALA A 119 7.42 22.57 23.17
N GLU A 120 6.19 22.47 22.65
CA GLU A 120 5.15 23.48 22.79
C GLU A 120 4.74 23.66 24.26
N GLU A 121 4.44 24.90 24.68
CA GLU A 121 4.14 25.24 26.09
C GLU A 121 2.89 24.52 26.62
N GLU A 122 1.91 24.28 25.74
CA GLU A 122 0.68 23.53 26.06
C GLU A 122 0.97 22.04 26.33
N ASN A 123 2.09 21.52 25.82
CA ASN A 123 2.51 20.12 25.90
C ASN A 123 3.66 19.88 26.88
N LYS A 124 3.96 20.84 27.77
CA LYS A 124 5.09 20.76 28.72
C LYS A 124 5.10 19.52 29.62
N ASP A 125 3.95 18.91 29.84
CA ASP A 125 3.78 17.69 30.65
C ASP A 125 4.04 16.40 29.85
N TYR A 126 4.32 16.50 28.55
CA TYR A 126 4.67 15.35 27.72
C TYR A 126 6.05 14.83 28.07
N ALA A 127 6.13 13.50 28.21
CA ALA A 127 7.37 12.76 28.39
C ALA A 127 7.18 11.38 27.79
N PHE A 128 7.92 11.10 26.72
CA PHE A 128 7.81 9.86 25.96
C PHE A 128 9.16 9.18 25.85
N ASN A 129 9.21 7.91 26.24
CA ASN A 129 10.26 6.98 25.85
C ASN A 129 10.00 6.55 24.41
N THR A 130 10.82 7.04 23.49
CA THR A 130 10.65 6.89 22.05
C THR A 130 11.76 6.01 21.48
N ILE A 131 11.37 4.94 20.79
CA ILE A 131 12.27 4.05 20.07
C ILE A 131 12.16 4.36 18.58
N SER A 132 13.30 4.52 17.91
CA SER A 132 13.38 4.63 16.45
C SER A 132 14.06 3.39 15.89
N LEU A 133 13.43 2.72 14.93
CA LEU A 133 13.97 1.56 14.22
C LEU A 133 14.27 1.93 12.77
N PHE A 134 15.46 1.56 12.30
CA PHE A 134 16.00 1.96 11.01
C PHE A 134 16.17 0.74 10.11
N SER A 135 15.87 0.92 8.82
CA SER A 135 15.78 -0.18 7.87
C SER A 135 16.66 0.01 6.62
N ASN A 136 17.44 1.09 6.54
CA ASN A 136 18.41 1.22 5.45
C ASN A 136 19.51 0.16 5.59
N ILE A 137 19.77 -0.57 4.50
CA ILE A 137 20.85 -1.57 4.44
C ILE A 137 22.05 -1.01 3.69
N ASN A 138 23.25 -1.30 4.21
CA ASN A 138 24.49 -0.88 3.56
C ASN A 138 24.67 -1.56 2.19
N LYS A 139 24.94 -0.78 1.14
CA LYS A 139 25.21 -1.28 -0.21
C LYS A 139 26.34 -2.32 -0.26
N ALA A 140 27.36 -2.18 0.59
CA ALA A 140 28.47 -3.14 0.65
C ALA A 140 27.96 -4.56 0.98
N THR A 141 27.05 -4.67 1.96
CA THR A 141 26.42 -5.95 2.32
C THR A 141 25.59 -6.50 1.15
N ILE A 142 24.82 -5.65 0.48
CA ILE A 142 23.98 -6.06 -0.66
C ILE A 142 24.85 -6.55 -1.82
N LEU A 143 25.94 -5.85 -2.14
CA LEU A 143 26.90 -6.25 -3.17
C LEU A 143 27.59 -7.57 -2.82
N GLU A 144 27.90 -7.79 -1.55
CA GLU A 144 28.44 -9.07 -1.08
C GLU A 144 27.43 -10.22 -1.30
N ARG A 145 26.18 -10.03 -0.90
CA ARG A 145 25.10 -11.03 -1.09
C ARG A 145 24.80 -11.27 -2.57
N LEU A 146 24.86 -10.24 -3.41
CA LEU A 146 24.77 -10.40 -4.87
C LEU A 146 25.86 -11.33 -5.41
N LYS A 147 27.13 -11.10 -5.01
CA LYS A 147 28.28 -11.94 -5.42
C LYS A 147 28.16 -13.38 -4.95
N GLN A 148 27.49 -13.61 -3.82
CA GLN A 148 27.20 -14.93 -3.27
C GLN A 148 25.98 -15.61 -3.91
N GLY A 149 25.26 -14.94 -4.82
CA GLY A 149 24.03 -15.48 -5.42
C GLY A 149 22.84 -15.53 -4.45
N ARG A 150 22.85 -14.69 -3.41
CA ARG A 150 21.86 -14.64 -2.33
C ARG A 150 20.82 -13.53 -2.47
N LEU A 151 20.62 -13.04 -3.70
CA LEU A 151 19.57 -12.09 -4.07
C LEU A 151 18.65 -12.70 -5.11
N THR A 152 17.34 -12.66 -4.86
CA THR A 152 16.32 -13.19 -5.78
C THR A 152 15.26 -12.13 -6.03
N GLY A 153 14.80 -11.95 -7.27
CA GLY A 153 13.70 -11.01 -7.55
C GLY A 153 12.40 -11.45 -6.87
N CYS A 154 11.59 -10.51 -6.37
CA CYS A 154 10.32 -10.84 -5.69
C CYS A 154 9.24 -11.46 -6.61
N GLY A 155 9.52 -11.55 -7.91
CA GLY A 155 8.67 -12.19 -8.91
C GLY A 155 9.40 -12.28 -10.24
N HIS A 156 8.91 -13.09 -11.17
CA HIS A 156 9.52 -13.29 -12.49
C HIS A 156 9.56 -12.00 -13.34
N CYS A 157 8.76 -11.00 -12.97
CA CYS A 157 8.69 -9.71 -13.64
C CYS A 157 9.77 -8.72 -13.19
N VAL A 158 10.48 -9.02 -12.09
CA VAL A 158 11.56 -8.18 -11.56
C VAL A 158 12.85 -8.47 -12.35
N PRO A 159 13.48 -7.44 -12.95
CA PRO A 159 14.78 -7.60 -13.60
C PRO A 159 15.85 -8.07 -12.60
N PRO A 160 16.84 -8.90 -13.02
CA PRO A 160 17.93 -9.30 -12.15
C PRO A 160 18.68 -8.10 -11.56
N ALA A 161 19.01 -8.18 -10.26
CA ALA A 161 19.88 -7.21 -9.62
C ALA A 161 21.27 -7.19 -10.27
N THR A 162 21.85 -6.00 -10.41
CA THR A 162 23.23 -5.81 -10.90
C THR A 162 23.99 -4.88 -9.96
N GLU A 163 25.33 -4.93 -10.02
CA GLU A 163 26.17 -3.98 -9.26
C GLU A 163 25.86 -2.53 -9.64
N TYR A 164 25.54 -2.27 -10.90
CA TYR A 164 25.15 -0.94 -11.37
C TYR A 164 23.86 -0.46 -10.69
N GLU A 165 22.80 -1.27 -10.69
CA GLU A 165 21.52 -0.90 -10.06
C GLU A 165 21.69 -0.61 -8.56
N ILE A 166 22.48 -1.41 -7.83
CA ILE A 166 22.75 -1.20 -6.40
C ILE A 166 23.55 0.08 -6.14
N ASN A 167 24.58 0.34 -6.95
CA ASN A 167 25.43 1.52 -6.78
C ASN A 167 24.67 2.81 -7.09
N GLU A 168 23.80 2.80 -8.10
CA GLU A 168 22.96 3.95 -8.48
C GLU A 168 21.73 4.15 -7.59
N SER A 169 21.33 3.15 -6.80
CA SER A 169 20.25 3.31 -5.81
C SER A 169 20.60 4.41 -4.80
N LEU A 170 19.74 5.40 -4.59
CA LEU A 170 20.02 6.45 -3.61
C LEU A 170 19.77 6.00 -2.17
N ARG A 171 18.70 5.23 -1.98
CA ARG A 171 18.30 4.62 -0.70
C ARG A 171 17.95 3.17 -0.95
N VAL A 172 18.39 2.29 -0.06
CA VAL A 172 17.98 0.88 -0.08
C VAL A 172 17.40 0.56 1.29
N VAL A 173 16.10 0.37 1.33
CA VAL A 173 15.36 -0.01 2.55
C VAL A 173 15.10 -1.50 2.53
N SER A 174 15.08 -2.12 3.71
CA SER A 174 14.62 -3.50 3.89
C SER A 174 13.28 -3.53 4.60
N GLN A 175 12.35 -4.33 4.10
CA GLN A 175 11.07 -4.58 4.74
C GLN A 175 11.26 -5.48 5.96
N MET A 176 11.35 -4.88 7.16
CA MET A 176 11.54 -5.59 8.43
C MET A 176 10.35 -6.49 8.77
N GLY A 177 10.62 -7.65 9.38
CA GLY A 177 9.58 -8.45 10.04
C GLY A 177 9.19 -7.90 11.41
N TYR A 178 8.48 -8.71 12.20
CA TYR A 178 8.03 -8.33 13.55
C TYR A 178 9.15 -8.40 14.60
N GLU A 179 10.24 -9.11 14.29
CA GLU A 179 11.31 -9.43 15.23
C GLU A 179 12.01 -8.18 15.79
N PRO A 180 12.41 -7.18 14.97
CA PRO A 180 13.06 -5.96 15.49
C PRO A 180 12.14 -5.14 16.40
N PHE A 181 10.84 -5.11 16.11
CA PHE A 181 9.85 -4.44 16.95
C PHE A 181 9.68 -5.18 18.28
N PHE A 182 9.57 -6.52 18.24
CA PHE A 182 9.45 -7.34 19.44
C PHE A 182 10.70 -7.25 20.33
N ASP A 183 11.90 -7.32 19.75
CA ASP A 183 13.16 -7.17 20.48
C ASP A 183 13.26 -5.79 21.14
N ALA A 184 12.86 -4.73 20.43
CA ALA A 184 12.83 -3.37 20.97
C ALA A 184 11.87 -3.22 22.16
N MET A 185 10.66 -3.80 22.06
CA MET A 185 9.66 -3.80 23.14
C MET A 185 10.16 -4.56 24.38
N ASN A 186 10.84 -5.70 24.19
CA ASN A 186 11.40 -6.47 25.30
C ASN A 186 12.56 -5.75 25.99
N ALA A 187 13.43 -5.11 25.20
CA ALA A 187 14.56 -4.36 25.72
C ALA A 187 14.14 -3.10 26.48
N ASN A 188 13.02 -2.49 26.10
CA ASN A 188 12.52 -1.23 26.66
C ASN A 188 11.03 -1.33 26.99
N PRO A 189 10.63 -2.11 28.01
CA PRO A 189 9.23 -2.43 28.28
C PRO A 189 8.35 -1.24 28.71
N ASP A 190 8.97 -0.11 29.04
CA ASP A 190 8.34 1.16 29.42
C ASP A 190 8.27 2.17 28.26
N PHE A 191 8.39 1.70 27.01
CA PHE A 191 8.24 2.53 25.81
C PHE A 191 6.86 3.18 25.71
N ASN A 192 6.81 4.39 25.16
CA ASN A 192 5.56 5.08 24.81
C ASN A 192 5.36 5.15 23.30
N ILE A 193 6.44 5.27 22.53
CA ILE A 193 6.38 5.45 21.09
C ILE A 193 7.41 4.55 20.42
N ILE A 194 7.02 3.87 19.33
CA ILE A 194 7.94 3.23 18.39
C ILE A 194 7.71 3.82 17.00
N ILE A 195 8.78 4.35 16.42
CA ILE A 195 8.86 4.87 15.06
C ILE A 195 9.65 3.85 14.23
N GLY A 196 8.96 3.11 13.38
CA GLY A 196 9.54 2.11 12.49
C GLY A 196 9.88 2.68 11.12
N GLY A 197 11.06 2.33 10.62
CA GLY A 197 11.40 2.39 9.20
C GLY A 197 10.58 1.38 8.39
N ARG A 198 11.04 1.05 7.18
CA ARG A 198 10.33 0.16 6.26
C ARG A 198 10.04 -1.18 6.92
N ALA A 199 8.76 -1.51 7.07
CA ALA A 199 8.29 -2.72 7.72
C ALA A 199 7.34 -3.47 6.79
N TYR A 200 7.21 -4.78 7.01
CA TYR A 200 6.10 -5.52 6.46
C TYR A 200 4.86 -5.11 7.24
N ASP A 201 3.83 -4.67 6.54
CA ASP A 201 2.72 -3.91 7.10
C ASP A 201 2.05 -4.56 8.35
N PRO A 202 1.89 -5.91 8.43
CA PRO A 202 1.42 -6.58 9.65
C PRO A 202 2.41 -6.59 10.83
N SER A 203 3.68 -6.32 10.62
CA SER A 203 4.77 -6.56 11.58
C SER A 203 4.63 -5.79 12.89
N PRO A 204 4.29 -4.48 12.90
CA PRO A 204 4.07 -3.75 14.15
C PRO A 204 2.94 -4.36 14.99
N TYR A 205 1.91 -4.88 14.34
CA TYR A 205 0.76 -5.55 14.97
C TYR A 205 1.15 -6.90 15.55
N VAL A 206 1.82 -7.73 14.76
CA VAL A 206 2.30 -9.05 15.19
C VAL A 206 3.26 -8.91 16.37
N ALA A 207 4.19 -7.95 16.30
CA ALA A 207 5.14 -7.71 17.38
C ALA A 207 4.46 -7.39 18.70
N PHE A 208 3.44 -6.54 18.70
CA PHE A 208 2.69 -6.21 19.91
C PHE A 208 1.92 -7.42 20.46
N CYS A 209 1.28 -8.23 19.60
CA CYS A 209 0.60 -9.45 20.01
C CYS A 209 1.57 -10.45 20.66
N VAL A 210 2.71 -10.68 20.02
CA VAL A 210 3.75 -11.60 20.53
C VAL A 210 4.31 -11.08 21.85
N TYR A 211 4.58 -9.78 21.96
CA TYR A 211 5.02 -9.14 23.20
C TYR A 211 4.01 -9.32 24.34
N GLN A 212 2.72 -9.10 24.10
CA GLN A 212 1.70 -9.25 25.14
C GLN A 212 1.46 -10.70 25.53
N LEU A 213 1.45 -11.62 24.55
CA LEU A 213 1.31 -13.04 24.80
C LEU A 213 2.46 -13.57 25.67
N THR A 214 3.71 -13.29 25.29
CA THR A 214 4.90 -13.75 26.01
C THR A 214 4.99 -13.20 27.44
N ARG A 215 4.54 -11.97 27.69
CA ARG A 215 4.50 -11.38 29.04
C ARG A 215 3.42 -11.97 29.95
N GLN A 216 2.33 -12.47 29.37
CA GLN A 216 1.18 -12.96 30.14
C GLN A 216 1.21 -14.48 30.35
N SER A 217 2.09 -15.18 29.65
CA SER A 217 2.26 -16.64 29.73
C SER A 217 3.52 -17.00 30.51
N ASN A 218 3.42 -17.98 31.42
CA ASN A 218 4.55 -18.37 32.30
C ASN A 218 5.61 -19.24 31.58
N HIS A 219 5.26 -19.83 30.43
CA HIS A 219 6.17 -20.49 29.50
C HIS A 219 5.40 -20.79 28.21
N LEU A 220 5.88 -20.30 27.07
CA LEU A 220 5.38 -20.64 25.75
C LEU A 220 6.55 -21.28 25.00
N SER A 221 6.37 -22.50 24.53
CA SER A 221 7.32 -23.10 23.60
C SER A 221 7.29 -22.34 22.27
N THR A 222 8.39 -22.44 21.50
CA THR A 222 8.46 -21.86 20.16
C THR A 222 7.34 -22.40 19.26
N GLU A 223 7.03 -23.70 19.33
CA GLU A 223 5.95 -24.31 18.56
C GLU A 223 4.58 -23.71 18.88
N GLU A 224 4.29 -23.53 20.17
CA GLU A 224 3.04 -22.90 20.60
C GLU A 224 2.95 -21.46 20.10
N LEU A 225 4.01 -20.66 20.22
CA LEU A 225 4.03 -19.29 19.70
C LEU A 225 3.77 -19.27 18.18
N TYR A 226 4.47 -20.11 17.43
CA TYR A 226 4.35 -20.19 15.97
C TYR A 226 2.93 -20.58 15.54
N SER A 227 2.28 -21.46 16.31
CA SER A 227 0.88 -21.84 16.06
C SER A 227 -0.13 -20.69 16.25
N ARG A 228 0.27 -19.56 16.84
CA ARG A 228 -0.56 -18.34 17.01
C ARG A 228 -0.26 -17.27 15.95
N LEU A 229 0.92 -17.31 15.34
CA LEU A 229 1.36 -16.29 14.38
C LEU A 229 0.41 -16.12 13.19
N GLY A 230 -0.19 -17.21 12.71
CA GLY A 230 -1.15 -17.14 11.60
C GLY A 230 -2.31 -16.18 11.86
N GLY A 231 -2.87 -16.23 13.07
CA GLY A 231 -3.93 -15.31 13.50
C GLY A 231 -3.44 -13.88 13.67
N PHE A 232 -2.23 -13.68 14.23
CA PHE A 232 -1.66 -12.35 14.42
C PHE A 232 -1.32 -11.66 13.08
N TYR A 233 -0.74 -12.38 12.14
CA TYR A 233 -0.45 -11.86 10.80
C TYR A 233 -1.74 -11.56 10.03
N HIS A 234 -2.77 -12.40 10.14
CA HIS A 234 -4.05 -12.11 9.51
C HIS A 234 -4.71 -10.86 10.12
N MET A 235 -4.70 -10.74 11.45
CA MET A 235 -5.18 -9.53 12.13
C MET A 235 -4.43 -8.28 11.64
N GLY A 236 -3.10 -8.33 11.59
CA GLY A 236 -2.29 -7.23 11.08
C GLY A 236 -2.63 -6.89 9.62
N LYS A 237 -2.78 -7.88 8.75
CA LYS A 237 -3.18 -7.69 7.34
C LYS A 237 -4.53 -6.98 7.19
N ILE A 238 -5.47 -7.23 8.11
CA ILE A 238 -6.77 -6.55 8.10
C ILE A 238 -6.65 -5.12 8.60
N LEU A 239 -5.88 -4.89 9.66
CA LEU A 239 -5.78 -3.59 10.34
C LEU A 239 -4.80 -2.61 9.70
N GLU A 240 -3.81 -3.06 8.92
CA GLU A 240 -2.81 -2.17 8.29
C GLU A 240 -3.47 -1.10 7.40
N CYS A 241 -4.61 -1.42 6.79
CA CYS A 241 -5.39 -0.49 5.97
C CYS A 241 -6.48 0.27 6.77
N GLY A 242 -6.45 0.23 8.10
CA GLY A 242 -7.45 0.83 8.98
C GLY A 242 -8.82 0.17 8.85
N GLY A 243 -9.88 0.98 8.70
CA GLY A 243 -11.27 0.52 8.61
C GLY A 243 -11.73 0.08 7.21
N GLN A 244 -10.82 -0.18 6.26
CA GLN A 244 -11.21 -0.51 4.89
C GLN A 244 -11.88 -1.87 4.71
N CYS A 245 -11.81 -2.75 5.72
CA CYS A 245 -12.50 -4.03 5.77
C CYS A 245 -13.99 -3.93 6.19
N SER A 246 -14.55 -2.72 6.35
CA SER A 246 -15.94 -2.50 6.73
C SER A 246 -16.82 -1.99 5.57
N PHE A 247 -18.14 -2.07 5.77
CA PHE A 247 -19.15 -1.51 4.88
C PHE A 247 -20.17 -0.65 5.66
N PRO A 248 -20.39 0.62 5.30
CA PRO A 248 -19.48 1.48 4.51
C PRO A 248 -18.05 1.48 5.07
N LYS A 249 -17.09 1.99 4.28
CA LYS A 249 -15.69 2.05 4.72
C LYS A 249 -15.55 2.99 5.91
N SER A 250 -14.96 2.51 6.99
CA SER A 250 -14.51 3.33 8.11
C SER A 250 -13.05 3.76 7.89
N HIS A 251 -12.64 4.86 8.52
CA HIS A 251 -11.22 5.24 8.52
C HIS A 251 -10.41 4.30 9.43
N GLY A 252 -10.95 3.95 10.59
CA GLY A 252 -10.27 3.15 11.60
C GLY A 252 -10.99 1.85 11.94
N ALA A 253 -10.25 0.96 12.60
CA ALA A 253 -10.76 -0.30 13.12
C ALA A 253 -10.13 -0.63 14.47
N VAL A 254 -10.81 -1.50 15.21
CA VAL A 254 -10.36 -2.06 16.48
C VAL A 254 -10.34 -3.57 16.35
N ALA A 255 -9.27 -4.21 16.85
CA ALA A 255 -9.27 -5.64 17.10
C ALA A 255 -9.08 -5.99 18.58
N THR A 256 -9.72 -7.08 18.99
CA THR A 256 -9.41 -7.80 20.23
C THR A 256 -8.79 -9.14 19.85
N VAL A 257 -7.60 -9.43 20.39
CA VAL A 257 -6.83 -10.63 20.06
C VAL A 257 -6.81 -11.58 21.26
N TYR A 258 -6.99 -12.87 21.00
CA TYR A 258 -7.09 -13.91 22.02
C TYR A 258 -5.84 -14.80 22.07
N GLU A 259 -5.62 -15.46 23.20
CA GLU A 259 -4.42 -16.28 23.47
C GLU A 259 -4.20 -17.44 22.47
N ASN A 260 -5.27 -17.90 21.82
CA ASN A 260 -5.24 -18.96 20.81
C ASN A 260 -5.00 -18.43 19.38
N GLY A 261 -4.77 -17.12 19.20
CA GLY A 261 -4.52 -16.49 17.91
C GLY A 261 -5.78 -16.00 17.19
N LEU A 262 -6.97 -16.36 17.67
CA LEU A 262 -8.23 -15.85 17.15
C LEU A 262 -8.34 -14.35 17.43
N PHE A 263 -9.05 -13.62 16.57
CA PHE A 263 -9.29 -12.19 16.78
C PHE A 263 -10.69 -11.77 16.34
N ASP A 264 -11.19 -10.72 17.00
CA ASP A 264 -12.43 -10.04 16.62
C ASP A 264 -12.09 -8.67 16.07
N VAL A 265 -12.69 -8.28 14.95
CA VAL A 265 -12.46 -6.98 14.30
C VAL A 265 -13.78 -6.22 14.09
N ARG A 266 -13.73 -4.90 14.28
CA ARG A 266 -14.86 -4.00 14.05
C ARG A 266 -14.39 -2.60 13.64
N PRO A 267 -15.21 -1.84 12.90
CA PRO A 267 -14.89 -0.45 12.58
C PRO A 267 -15.02 0.47 13.80
N THR A 268 -14.35 1.63 13.73
CA THR A 268 -14.52 2.72 14.72
C THR A 268 -15.73 3.61 14.40
N ASP A 269 -16.15 3.68 13.13
CA ASP A 269 -17.32 4.45 12.71
C ASP A 269 -18.62 3.72 13.14
N PRO A 270 -19.50 4.36 13.94
CA PRO A 270 -20.76 3.76 14.40
C PRO A 270 -21.72 3.34 13.29
N GLU A 271 -21.64 3.99 12.12
CA GLU A 271 -22.53 3.72 10.97
C GLU A 271 -21.96 2.65 10.03
N SER A 272 -20.81 2.06 10.39
CA SER A 272 -20.13 1.02 9.62
C SER A 272 -20.21 -0.33 10.33
N MET A 273 -20.15 -1.42 9.55
CA MET A 273 -20.07 -2.78 10.08
C MET A 273 -19.03 -3.61 9.32
N CYS A 274 -18.37 -4.53 10.03
CA CYS A 274 -17.67 -5.64 9.39
C CYS A 274 -18.64 -6.79 9.19
N THR A 275 -18.60 -7.36 7.99
CA THR A 275 -19.28 -8.61 7.60
C THR A 275 -18.24 -9.67 7.25
N PRO A 276 -18.56 -10.98 7.39
CA PRO A 276 -17.67 -12.06 6.99
C PRO A 276 -17.06 -11.86 5.60
N LEU A 277 -17.90 -11.48 4.63
CA LEU A 277 -17.49 -11.21 3.26
C LEU A 277 -16.53 -10.01 3.16
N SER A 278 -16.82 -8.89 3.82
CA SER A 278 -15.96 -7.70 3.74
C SER A 278 -14.58 -7.90 4.36
N VAL A 279 -14.48 -8.70 5.44
CA VAL A 279 -13.20 -9.02 6.07
C VAL A 279 -12.42 -10.01 5.20
N ALA A 280 -13.06 -11.08 4.73
CA ALA A 280 -12.44 -12.02 3.80
C ALA A 280 -11.97 -11.35 2.50
N ALA A 281 -12.77 -10.44 1.94
CA ALA A 281 -12.46 -9.72 0.70
C ALA A 281 -11.24 -8.78 0.82
N HIS A 282 -10.88 -8.38 2.04
CA HIS A 282 -9.71 -7.52 2.26
C HIS A 282 -8.39 -8.25 2.01
N THR A 283 -8.35 -9.58 2.17
CA THR A 283 -7.17 -10.40 1.89
C THR A 283 -6.74 -10.38 0.42
N LEU A 284 -7.67 -10.09 -0.50
CA LEU A 284 -7.37 -9.89 -1.93
C LEU A 284 -6.62 -8.58 -2.20
N TYR A 285 -6.72 -7.60 -1.32
CA TYR A 285 -6.25 -6.24 -1.59
C TYR A 285 -4.71 -6.18 -1.59
N GLU A 286 -4.16 -5.72 -2.70
CA GLU A 286 -2.71 -5.48 -2.92
C GLU A 286 -1.81 -6.73 -2.84
N ASN A 287 -2.38 -7.92 -3.03
CA ASN A 287 -1.65 -9.18 -3.01
C ASN A 287 -1.70 -9.90 -4.36
N THR A 288 -0.60 -10.55 -4.75
CA THR A 288 -0.51 -11.43 -5.94
C THR A 288 -1.50 -12.60 -5.83
N ARG A 289 -1.71 -13.09 -4.62
CA ARG A 289 -2.57 -14.22 -4.27
C ARG A 289 -3.45 -13.86 -3.07
N PRO A 290 -4.70 -14.34 -2.99
CA PRO A 290 -5.57 -14.06 -1.85
C PRO A 290 -5.40 -15.07 -0.70
N ASP A 291 -4.82 -16.24 -1.00
CA ASP A 291 -4.73 -17.40 -0.09
C ASP A 291 -3.35 -17.54 0.57
N VAL A 292 -2.28 -17.11 -0.09
CA VAL A 292 -0.90 -17.17 0.42
C VAL A 292 -0.24 -15.80 0.35
N LEU A 293 -0.05 -15.17 1.50
CA LEU A 293 0.58 -13.86 1.62
C LEU A 293 2.02 -14.03 2.12
N ARG A 294 2.99 -13.68 1.28
CA ARG A 294 4.42 -13.81 1.61
C ARG A 294 4.89 -12.56 2.35
N GLY A 295 5.69 -12.76 3.39
CA GLY A 295 6.34 -11.69 4.14
C GLY A 295 7.72 -12.11 4.62
N PRO A 296 8.42 -11.25 5.38
CA PRO A 296 9.66 -11.61 6.03
C PRO A 296 9.50 -12.87 6.89
N GLY A 297 10.45 -13.80 6.77
CA GLY A 297 10.50 -15.02 7.57
C GLY A 297 9.49 -16.12 7.26
N GLY A 298 8.57 -15.95 6.31
CA GLY A 298 7.57 -16.98 6.00
C GLY A 298 6.38 -16.51 5.17
N SER A 299 5.29 -17.26 5.25
CA SER A 299 4.03 -16.91 4.60
C SER A 299 2.81 -17.20 5.46
N LEU A 300 1.83 -16.32 5.35
CA LEU A 300 0.49 -16.48 5.90
C LEU A 300 -0.38 -17.25 4.90
N HIS A 301 -0.99 -18.34 5.37
CA HIS A 301 -1.91 -19.21 4.64
C HIS A 301 -3.32 -19.03 5.17
N LEU A 302 -4.25 -18.77 4.25
CA LEU A 302 -5.61 -18.33 4.56
C LEU A 302 -6.69 -19.34 4.13
N ASP A 303 -6.30 -20.47 3.53
CA ASP A 303 -7.21 -21.49 2.98
C ASP A 303 -8.24 -22.00 4.00
N ASN A 304 -7.82 -22.12 5.27
CA ASN A 304 -8.65 -22.64 6.36
C ASN A 304 -9.30 -21.52 7.20
N SER A 305 -9.21 -20.26 6.75
CA SER A 305 -9.72 -19.14 7.52
C SER A 305 -11.25 -19.13 7.56
N LYS A 306 -11.80 -18.92 8.75
CA LYS A 306 -13.24 -18.81 9.00
C LYS A 306 -13.58 -17.41 9.50
N TYR A 307 -14.73 -16.92 9.08
CA TYR A 307 -15.22 -15.58 9.37
C TYR A 307 -16.66 -15.68 9.90
N GLU A 308 -16.85 -15.33 11.16
CA GLU A 308 -18.13 -15.48 11.87
C GLU A 308 -18.65 -14.12 12.31
N GLN A 309 -19.88 -13.78 11.94
CA GLN A 309 -20.52 -12.55 12.41
C GLN A 309 -20.85 -12.70 13.90
N LEU A 310 -20.43 -11.73 14.71
CA LEU A 310 -20.81 -11.66 16.12
C LEU A 310 -22.21 -11.07 16.30
N SER A 311 -22.82 -11.35 17.44
CA SER A 311 -24.19 -10.98 17.82
C SER A 311 -24.43 -9.47 17.92
N ASP A 312 -23.38 -8.66 18.05
CA ASP A 312 -23.47 -7.20 17.97
C ASP A 312 -23.79 -6.69 16.55
N GLY A 313 -23.76 -7.56 15.54
CA GLY A 313 -24.11 -7.26 14.16
C GLY A 313 -23.10 -6.38 13.42
N LYS A 314 -21.97 -6.02 14.04
CA LYS A 314 -20.95 -5.15 13.45
C LYS A 314 -19.53 -5.67 13.53
N SER A 315 -19.29 -6.68 14.37
CA SER A 315 -17.98 -7.29 14.58
C SER A 315 -17.91 -8.67 13.92
N VAL A 316 -16.72 -9.03 13.43
CA VAL A 316 -16.44 -10.35 12.83
C VAL A 316 -15.32 -11.01 13.59
N ARG A 317 -15.52 -12.28 13.92
CA ARG A 317 -14.53 -13.17 14.49
C ARG A 317 -13.82 -13.95 13.40
N VAL A 318 -12.49 -14.01 13.47
CA VAL A 318 -11.64 -14.64 12.47
C VAL A 318 -10.74 -15.70 13.11
N SER A 319 -10.71 -16.90 12.52
CA SER A 319 -9.91 -18.03 13.00
C SER A 319 -9.38 -18.90 11.86
N GLY A 320 -8.48 -19.84 12.14
CA GLY A 320 -8.05 -20.88 11.18
C GLY A 320 -6.89 -20.50 10.25
N SER A 321 -6.35 -19.29 10.39
CA SER A 321 -5.18 -18.83 9.62
C SER A 321 -3.89 -19.44 10.14
N VAL A 322 -2.99 -19.81 9.23
CA VAL A 322 -1.75 -20.55 9.55
C VAL A 322 -0.55 -19.76 9.05
N TYR A 323 0.51 -19.66 9.85
CA TYR A 323 1.79 -19.11 9.42
C TYR A 323 2.79 -20.25 9.23
N LEU A 324 3.43 -20.29 8.07
CA LEU A 324 4.52 -21.22 7.77
C LEU A 324 5.82 -20.44 7.66
N SER A 325 6.77 -20.73 8.55
CA SER A 325 8.07 -20.06 8.51
C SER A 325 8.94 -20.59 7.38
N SER A 326 9.85 -19.75 6.89
CA SER A 326 10.87 -20.13 5.92
C SER A 326 11.74 -21.28 6.44
N GLU A 327 12.05 -21.28 7.74
CA GLU A 327 12.82 -22.35 8.38
C GLU A 327 12.11 -23.71 8.32
N ALA A 328 10.78 -23.75 8.54
CA ALA A 328 9.99 -24.98 8.42
C ALA A 328 10.03 -25.57 7.00
N ASP A 329 10.23 -24.71 6.00
CA ASP A 329 10.43 -25.06 4.59
C ASP A 329 11.90 -25.38 4.22
N GLY A 330 12.83 -25.32 5.18
CA GLY A 330 14.27 -25.48 4.95
C GLY A 330 14.90 -24.32 4.16
N LYS A 331 14.29 -23.13 4.20
CA LYS A 331 14.73 -21.91 3.50
C LYS A 331 15.30 -20.88 4.49
N PRO A 332 16.25 -20.04 4.05
CA PRO A 332 16.72 -18.94 4.89
C PRO A 332 15.61 -17.92 5.14
N TYR A 333 15.72 -17.19 6.26
CA TYR A 333 14.95 -15.97 6.45
C TYR A 333 15.34 -14.98 5.36
N GLN A 334 14.36 -14.25 4.80
CA GLN A 334 14.60 -13.26 3.76
C GLN A 334 13.99 -11.91 4.13
N LEU A 335 14.74 -10.84 3.84
CA LEU A 335 14.21 -9.47 3.86
C LEU A 335 13.99 -8.98 2.43
N LYS A 336 12.91 -8.24 2.21
CA LYS A 336 12.64 -7.58 0.92
C LYS A 336 13.38 -6.26 0.84
N LEU A 337 14.29 -6.12 -0.11
CA LEU A 337 14.99 -4.88 -0.46
C LEU A 337 14.22 -4.10 -1.50
N GLU A 338 14.00 -2.82 -1.23
CA GLU A 338 13.37 -1.87 -2.14
C GLU A 338 14.29 -0.66 -2.33
N ALA A 339 14.51 -0.30 -3.59
CA ALA A 339 15.36 0.84 -3.92
C ALA A 339 14.96 1.48 -5.25
N ALA A 340 15.30 2.76 -5.41
CA ALA A 340 15.10 3.50 -6.63
C ALA A 340 16.31 4.36 -7.00
N ARG A 341 16.42 4.67 -8.29
CA ARG A 341 17.44 5.53 -8.87
C ARG A 341 16.83 6.59 -9.78
N ILE A 342 17.62 7.61 -10.10
CA ILE A 342 17.25 8.63 -11.08
C ILE A 342 17.78 8.19 -12.46
N VAL A 343 16.90 8.13 -13.45
CA VAL A 343 17.25 7.71 -14.83
C VAL A 343 17.36 8.88 -15.81
N GLY A 344 17.09 10.10 -15.35
CA GLY A 344 17.17 11.33 -16.14
C GLY A 344 16.24 12.40 -15.58
N TYR A 345 15.87 13.36 -16.41
CA TYR A 345 14.97 14.47 -16.13
C TYR A 345 13.87 14.53 -17.18
N ARG A 346 12.72 15.05 -16.77
CA ARG A 346 11.52 15.06 -17.60
C ARG A 346 10.96 16.45 -17.83
N SER A 347 10.39 16.60 -19.01
CA SER A 347 9.57 17.75 -19.38
C SER A 347 8.41 17.27 -20.21
N MET A 348 7.27 17.93 -20.06
CA MET A 348 6.07 17.59 -20.83
C MET A 348 5.48 18.81 -21.52
N PHE A 349 4.70 18.56 -22.55
CA PHE A 349 3.73 19.52 -23.06
C PHE A 349 2.44 18.78 -23.38
N MET A 350 1.32 19.50 -23.39
CA MET A 350 0.01 18.90 -23.60
C MET A 350 -0.93 19.82 -24.36
N GLY A 351 -1.93 19.24 -24.99
CA GLY A 351 -2.87 19.96 -25.84
C GLY A 351 -3.80 19.06 -26.61
N SER A 352 -4.60 19.64 -27.50
CA SER A 352 -5.62 18.92 -28.28
C SER A 352 -5.45 19.05 -29.79
N ILE A 353 -6.02 18.09 -30.51
CA ILE A 353 -6.17 18.12 -31.96
C ILE A 353 -7.63 17.84 -32.29
N THR A 354 -8.26 18.75 -33.02
CA THR A 354 -9.67 18.67 -33.42
C THR A 354 -9.85 18.49 -34.93
N ASP A 355 -8.81 18.73 -35.73
CA ASP A 355 -8.88 18.56 -37.18
C ASP A 355 -8.98 17.07 -37.54
N HIS A 356 -10.16 16.63 -37.99
CA HIS A 356 -10.46 15.25 -38.36
C HIS A 356 -9.51 14.69 -39.44
N ILE A 357 -8.99 15.54 -40.34
CA ILE A 357 -8.03 15.12 -41.36
C ILE A 357 -6.72 14.72 -40.68
N LEU A 358 -6.28 15.49 -39.69
CA LEU A 358 -5.07 15.21 -38.93
C LEU A 358 -5.25 14.05 -37.95
N VAL A 359 -6.39 14.00 -37.25
CA VAL A 359 -6.71 12.93 -36.28
C VAL A 359 -6.58 11.55 -36.92
N SER A 360 -7.12 11.36 -38.13
CA SER A 360 -7.02 10.09 -38.88
C SER A 360 -5.60 9.69 -39.26
N GLN A 361 -4.63 10.59 -39.11
CA GLN A 361 -3.22 10.41 -39.51
C GLN A 361 -2.24 10.61 -38.34
N ILE A 362 -2.74 10.62 -37.09
CA ILE A 362 -1.97 11.05 -35.93
C ILE A 362 -0.67 10.26 -35.75
N ASP A 363 -0.67 8.94 -35.95
CA ASP A 363 0.53 8.12 -35.78
C ASP A 363 1.67 8.53 -36.73
N LYS A 364 1.32 8.93 -37.97
CA LYS A 364 2.30 9.43 -38.96
C LYS A 364 2.87 10.78 -38.54
N LEU A 365 2.03 11.67 -38.00
CA LEU A 365 2.48 12.96 -37.46
C LEU A 365 3.45 12.73 -36.30
N LEU A 366 3.08 11.92 -35.30
CA LEU A 366 3.91 11.66 -34.13
C LEU A 366 5.27 11.05 -34.50
N ALA A 367 5.28 10.10 -35.44
CA ALA A 367 6.52 9.54 -35.98
C ALA A 367 7.40 10.61 -36.65
N ARG A 368 6.79 11.51 -37.46
CA ARG A 368 7.50 12.63 -38.09
C ARG A 368 8.05 13.63 -37.07
N VAL A 369 7.32 13.90 -35.99
CA VAL A 369 7.79 14.77 -34.90
C VAL A 369 9.03 14.18 -34.23
N LYS A 370 9.07 12.87 -33.98
CA LYS A 370 10.29 12.23 -33.44
C LYS A 370 11.50 12.43 -34.35
N VAL A 371 11.32 12.23 -35.66
CA VAL A 371 12.39 12.48 -36.66
C VAL A 371 12.81 13.95 -36.68
N TYR A 372 11.86 14.88 -36.60
CA TYR A 372 12.17 16.31 -36.55
C TYR A 372 13.00 16.65 -35.31
N VAL A 373 12.64 16.15 -34.14
CA VAL A 373 13.39 16.39 -32.90
C VAL A 373 14.83 15.87 -33.02
N ASP A 374 15.01 14.69 -33.61
CA ASP A 374 16.33 14.11 -33.89
C ASP A 374 17.17 14.98 -34.83
N GLN A 375 16.56 15.50 -35.90
CA GLN A 375 17.21 16.45 -36.80
C GLN A 375 17.60 17.78 -36.14
N GLN A 376 16.89 18.20 -35.10
CA GLN A 376 17.22 19.42 -34.34
C GLN A 376 18.30 19.20 -33.27
N HIS A 377 18.71 17.94 -33.02
CA HIS A 377 19.68 17.57 -31.99
C HIS A 377 20.65 16.46 -32.46
N PRO A 378 21.32 16.59 -33.62
CA PRO A 378 22.15 15.53 -34.21
C PRO A 378 23.35 15.13 -33.33
N GLU A 379 23.87 16.05 -32.53
CA GLU A 379 25.06 15.85 -31.68
C GLU A 379 24.82 15.00 -30.42
N ILE A 380 23.55 14.76 -30.08
CA ILE A 380 23.13 14.02 -28.87
C ILE A 380 22.11 12.91 -29.20
N ALA A 381 22.15 12.44 -30.44
CA ALA A 381 21.31 11.32 -30.89
C ALA A 381 21.43 10.12 -29.95
N GLY A 382 20.29 9.55 -29.56
CA GLY A 382 20.23 8.40 -28.64
C GLY A 382 20.40 8.71 -27.16
N GLN A 383 20.67 9.96 -26.76
CA GLN A 383 20.78 10.35 -25.36
C GLN A 383 19.45 10.76 -24.72
N TRP A 384 18.36 10.80 -25.48
CA TRP A 384 17.06 11.27 -25.02
C TRP A 384 15.93 10.40 -25.58
N ASN A 385 14.75 10.52 -25.00
CA ASN A 385 13.54 9.86 -25.49
C ASN A 385 12.34 10.82 -25.48
N ILE A 386 11.39 10.62 -26.39
CA ILE A 386 10.11 11.34 -26.42
C ILE A 386 8.99 10.32 -26.68
N GLY A 387 7.96 10.36 -25.84
CA GLY A 387 6.74 9.59 -26.01
C GLY A 387 5.51 10.47 -26.01
N PHE A 388 4.38 9.87 -26.40
CA PHE A 388 3.09 10.54 -26.52
C PHE A 388 1.99 9.65 -25.96
N HIS A 389 1.27 10.12 -24.95
CA HIS A 389 -0.01 9.56 -24.56
C HIS A 389 -1.08 10.20 -25.45
N VAL A 390 -1.88 9.36 -26.11
CA VAL A 390 -2.90 9.79 -27.06
C VAL A 390 -4.27 9.34 -26.55
N TYR A 391 -5.03 10.28 -26.02
CA TYR A 391 -6.38 10.05 -25.50
C TYR A 391 -7.42 10.43 -26.55
N GLY A 392 -8.54 9.69 -26.59
CA GLY A 392 -9.61 9.87 -27.58
C GLY A 392 -9.34 9.19 -28.93
N LYS A 393 -8.24 8.45 -29.07
CA LYS A 393 -7.94 7.69 -30.28
C LYS A 393 -9.04 6.66 -30.54
N ASP A 394 -9.38 6.47 -31.81
CA ASP A 394 -10.42 5.55 -32.29
C ASP A 394 -11.85 5.85 -31.79
N GLN A 395 -12.07 7.02 -31.18
CA GLN A 395 -13.40 7.53 -30.89
C GLN A 395 -13.96 8.29 -32.10
N TYR A 396 -15.28 8.19 -32.31
CA TYR A 396 -15.97 8.84 -33.42
C TYR A 396 -17.17 9.65 -32.91
N THR A 397 -17.38 10.80 -33.54
CA THR A 397 -18.56 11.64 -33.38
C THR A 397 -19.40 11.59 -34.65
N HIS A 398 -20.60 12.16 -34.61
CA HIS A 398 -21.44 12.34 -35.80
C HIS A 398 -20.76 13.15 -36.92
N ALA A 399 -19.73 13.94 -36.59
CA ALA A 399 -18.97 14.76 -37.53
C ALA A 399 -17.67 14.10 -38.04
N GLY A 400 -17.35 12.88 -37.60
CA GLY A 400 -16.12 12.16 -37.96
C GLY A 400 -15.27 11.77 -36.74
N PRO A 401 -13.98 11.47 -36.93
CA PRO A 401 -13.05 11.17 -35.85
C PRO A 401 -13.13 12.17 -34.69
N GLY A 402 -13.14 11.67 -33.46
CA GLY A 402 -13.21 12.47 -32.25
C GLY A 402 -11.95 13.30 -32.00
N GLN A 403 -12.09 14.31 -31.14
CA GLN A 403 -10.95 15.12 -30.70
C GLN A 403 -9.94 14.24 -29.94
N LEU A 404 -8.66 14.48 -30.21
CA LEU A 404 -7.57 13.89 -29.45
C LEU A 404 -7.06 14.85 -28.38
N PHE A 405 -6.67 14.28 -27.23
CA PHE A 405 -5.85 14.97 -26.24
C PHE A 405 -4.49 14.28 -26.15
N ILE A 406 -3.42 15.05 -26.27
CA ILE A 406 -2.05 14.52 -26.32
C ILE A 406 -1.27 15.07 -25.15
N VAL A 407 -0.59 14.15 -24.46
CA VAL A 407 0.44 14.48 -23.48
C VAL A 407 1.75 13.92 -24.00
N ALA A 408 2.69 14.79 -24.32
CA ALA A 408 4.04 14.41 -24.74
C ALA A 408 4.99 14.48 -23.55
N GLU A 409 5.82 13.46 -23.37
CA GLU A 409 6.79 13.35 -22.27
C GLU A 409 8.19 13.15 -22.85
N ALA A 410 9.11 14.05 -22.53
CA ALA A 410 10.53 13.97 -22.85
C ALA A 410 11.32 13.44 -21.66
N LEU A 411 12.33 12.60 -21.92
CA LEU A 411 13.30 12.13 -20.95
C LEU A 411 14.71 12.40 -21.47
N ALA A 412 15.57 13.02 -20.65
CA ALA A 412 16.96 13.30 -21.02
C ALA A 412 17.89 13.37 -19.79
N PRO A 413 19.23 13.30 -19.95
CA PRO A 413 20.20 13.36 -18.86
C PRO A 413 20.15 14.64 -18.01
N THR A 414 19.64 15.76 -18.54
CA THR A 414 19.52 17.04 -17.83
C THR A 414 18.15 17.68 -18.06
N GLN A 415 17.68 18.47 -17.09
CA GLN A 415 16.41 19.21 -17.20
C GLN A 415 16.40 20.16 -18.39
N GLN A 416 17.53 20.84 -18.65
CA GLN A 416 17.69 21.73 -19.79
C GLN A 416 17.51 20.99 -21.12
N LEU A 417 18.08 19.79 -21.25
CA LEU A 417 17.92 19.00 -22.46
C LEU A 417 16.48 18.48 -22.59
N ALA A 418 15.87 17.98 -21.52
CA ALA A 418 14.47 17.54 -21.53
C ALA A 418 13.53 18.66 -22.01
N ASN A 419 13.76 19.90 -21.56
CA ASN A 419 13.03 21.08 -22.01
C ASN A 419 13.23 21.33 -23.51
N SER A 420 14.47 21.23 -24.01
CA SER A 420 14.77 21.42 -25.44
C SER A 420 14.06 20.38 -26.30
N ILE A 421 14.09 19.11 -25.89
CA ILE A 421 13.38 18.01 -26.57
C ILE A 421 11.88 18.27 -26.61
N ALA A 422 11.26 18.58 -25.46
CA ALA A 422 9.84 18.89 -25.38
C ALA A 422 9.47 20.10 -26.26
N SER A 423 10.31 21.14 -26.26
CA SER A 423 10.08 22.35 -27.04
C SER A 423 10.13 22.10 -28.54
N LYS A 424 11.14 21.37 -29.04
CA LYS A 424 11.22 21.01 -30.46
C LYS A 424 10.08 20.07 -30.87
N ALA A 425 9.71 19.13 -30.01
CA ALA A 425 8.59 18.24 -30.27
C ALA A 425 7.28 19.04 -30.41
N ARG A 426 7.03 20.00 -29.51
CA ARG A 426 5.88 20.91 -29.59
C ARG A 426 5.86 21.73 -30.87
N VAL A 427 7.00 22.32 -31.27
CA VAL A 427 7.13 23.04 -32.55
C VAL A 427 6.78 22.12 -33.73
N GLY A 428 7.28 20.88 -33.72
CA GLY A 428 6.92 19.86 -34.70
C GLY A 428 5.42 19.58 -34.73
N MET A 429 4.77 19.44 -33.56
CA MET A 429 3.34 19.23 -33.46
C MET A 429 2.53 20.37 -34.08
N ILE A 430 2.96 21.62 -33.95
CA ILE A 430 2.24 22.81 -34.45
C ILE A 430 2.40 23.00 -35.96
N HIS A 431 3.59 22.74 -36.49
CA HIS A 431 3.99 23.18 -37.83
C HIS A 431 4.24 22.04 -38.84
N ALA A 432 4.27 20.78 -38.40
CA ALA A 432 4.55 19.69 -39.33
C ALA A 432 3.46 19.58 -40.42
N PRO A 433 3.84 19.44 -41.70
CA PRO A 433 2.86 19.32 -42.76
C PRO A 433 2.17 17.95 -42.69
N TYR A 434 0.94 17.85 -43.18
CA TYR A 434 0.24 16.57 -43.37
C TYR A 434 -0.64 16.57 -44.64
N PRO A 435 -0.88 15.39 -45.25
CA PRO A 435 -1.74 15.30 -46.44
C PRO A 435 -3.15 15.83 -46.18
N GLY A 436 -3.64 16.68 -47.10
CA GLY A 436 -4.99 17.25 -47.02
C GLY A 436 -5.14 18.46 -46.08
N GLN A 437 -4.03 18.93 -45.50
CA GLN A 437 -4.00 20.09 -44.60
C GLN A 437 -4.69 21.33 -45.21
N LYS A 438 -5.63 21.89 -44.45
CA LYS A 438 -6.38 23.11 -44.82
C LYS A 438 -5.85 24.34 -44.10
N ALA A 439 -5.51 24.21 -42.82
CA ALA A 439 -4.89 25.28 -42.05
C ALA A 439 -3.38 25.34 -42.32
N THR A 440 -2.86 26.50 -42.69
CA THR A 440 -1.42 26.69 -43.02
C THR A 440 -0.49 26.65 -41.79
N ALA A 441 -1.07 26.71 -40.58
CA ALA A 441 -0.39 26.55 -39.29
C ALA A 441 -1.43 26.21 -38.21
N GLY A 442 -0.98 25.77 -37.02
CA GLY A 442 -1.85 25.61 -35.86
C GLY A 442 -2.50 24.24 -35.75
N ASN A 443 -1.75 23.18 -36.03
CA ASN A 443 -2.23 21.80 -35.94
C ASN A 443 -2.62 21.34 -34.52
N PHE A 444 -2.07 22.00 -33.50
CA PHE A 444 -2.10 21.57 -32.12
C PHE A 444 -2.53 22.74 -31.23
N GLY A 445 -3.62 22.59 -30.48
CA GLY A 445 -4.08 23.56 -29.49
C GLY A 445 -3.40 23.30 -28.14
N PHE A 446 -2.46 24.16 -27.75
CA PHE A 446 -1.61 23.99 -26.56
C PHE A 446 -1.59 25.25 -25.69
N GLY A 447 -0.85 25.22 -24.58
CA GLY A 447 -0.73 26.36 -23.67
C GLY A 447 -1.72 26.32 -22.51
N LEU A 448 -2.16 25.12 -22.09
CA LEU A 448 -3.00 24.97 -20.90
C LEU A 448 -2.30 25.59 -19.68
N GLY A 449 -3.01 26.45 -18.95
CA GLY A 449 -2.44 27.19 -17.82
C GLY A 449 -1.42 28.26 -18.21
N GLY A 450 -1.32 28.63 -19.50
CA GLY A 450 -0.34 29.59 -19.99
C GLY A 450 1.09 29.05 -20.12
N LEU A 451 1.28 27.73 -19.92
CA LEU A 451 2.58 27.08 -19.98
C LEU A 451 2.75 26.32 -21.31
N MET A 452 3.88 26.58 -21.97
CA MET A 452 4.21 25.93 -23.25
C MET A 452 4.87 24.56 -23.01
N GLU A 453 5.73 24.47 -22.00
CA GLU A 453 6.37 23.26 -21.50
C GLU A 453 6.32 23.28 -19.96
N ILE A 454 6.23 22.10 -19.36
CA ILE A 454 6.18 21.92 -17.90
C ILE A 454 7.35 21.03 -17.49
N GLU A 455 8.20 21.54 -16.62
CA GLU A 455 9.27 20.74 -16.00
C GLU A 455 8.69 19.76 -15.00
N LEU A 456 9.06 18.49 -15.11
CA LEU A 456 8.65 17.43 -14.19
C LEU A 456 9.79 16.99 -13.26
N GLY A 457 10.99 17.54 -13.43
CA GLY A 457 12.16 17.23 -12.60
C GLY A 457 12.74 15.83 -12.88
N PRO A 458 13.50 15.29 -11.91
CA PRO A 458 14.10 13.96 -12.02
C PRO A 458 13.07 12.85 -12.28
N CYS A 459 13.41 11.91 -13.16
CA CYS A 459 12.67 10.68 -13.41
C CYS A 459 13.22 9.57 -12.51
N ALA A 460 12.38 9.01 -11.64
CA ALA A 460 12.74 7.88 -10.80
C ALA A 460 12.31 6.55 -11.45
N GLU A 461 13.11 5.51 -11.29
CA GLU A 461 12.77 4.12 -11.64
C GLU A 461 13.20 3.19 -10.49
N PHE A 462 12.46 2.09 -10.28
CA PHE A 462 12.88 1.07 -9.33
C PHE A 462 14.18 0.42 -9.79
N SER A 463 15.11 0.24 -8.86
CA SER A 463 16.42 -0.40 -9.09
C SER A 463 16.54 -1.73 -8.34
N LEU A 464 15.89 -1.85 -7.18
CA LEU A 464 15.77 -3.11 -6.44
C LEU A 464 14.32 -3.35 -6.01
N TYR A 465 13.88 -4.59 -6.21
CA TYR A 465 12.67 -5.17 -5.63
C TYR A 465 12.93 -6.68 -5.40
N HIS A 466 13.86 -6.97 -4.48
CA HIS A 466 14.52 -8.27 -4.36
C HIS A 466 14.44 -8.82 -2.94
N LEU A 467 14.36 -10.13 -2.78
CA LEU A 467 14.59 -10.84 -1.53
C LEU A 467 16.09 -11.07 -1.33
N MET A 468 16.58 -10.77 -0.13
CA MET A 468 17.94 -11.02 0.30
C MET A 468 17.94 -12.08 1.40
N ASP A 469 18.74 -13.14 1.24
CA ASP A 469 18.89 -14.18 2.27
C ASP A 469 19.68 -13.65 3.46
N LEU A 470 19.19 -13.97 4.66
CA LEU A 470 19.81 -13.63 5.93
C LEU A 470 20.55 -14.83 6.52
N VAL A 471 21.61 -14.54 7.26
CA VAL A 471 22.19 -15.46 8.24
C VAL A 471 21.34 -15.38 9.51
N PRO A 472 21.08 -16.50 10.22
CA PRO A 472 20.29 -16.48 11.45
C PRO A 472 20.78 -15.44 12.46
N GLY A 473 19.86 -14.62 12.96
CA GLY A 473 20.16 -13.52 13.88
C GLY A 473 20.34 -12.16 13.22
N GLU A 474 20.49 -12.08 11.89
CA GLU A 474 20.55 -10.80 11.17
C GLU A 474 19.23 -10.02 11.18
N GLU A 475 18.12 -10.69 11.49
CA GLU A 475 16.78 -10.13 11.67
C GLU A 475 16.52 -9.58 13.08
N ARG A 476 17.49 -9.71 14.00
CA ARG A 476 17.31 -9.43 15.44
C ARG A 476 18.00 -8.15 15.87
N LEU A 477 17.52 -7.58 16.98
CA LEU A 477 18.16 -6.47 17.68
C LEU A 477 18.48 -6.86 19.13
N ALA A 478 19.57 -6.33 19.66
CA ALA A 478 19.92 -6.44 21.07
C ALA A 478 20.19 -5.06 21.67
N LEU A 479 19.96 -4.91 22.98
CA LEU A 479 20.30 -3.68 23.68
C LEU A 479 21.83 -3.54 23.78
N GLY A 480 22.36 -2.43 23.27
CA GLY A 480 23.77 -2.08 23.37
C GLY A 480 24.19 -1.76 24.79
N GLY A 481 25.50 -1.71 25.04
CA GLY A 481 26.07 -1.58 26.38
C GLY A 481 25.72 -0.29 27.13
N ASP A 482 25.29 0.77 26.43
CA ASP A 482 24.88 2.05 27.02
C ASP A 482 23.36 2.19 27.24
N GLY A 483 22.56 1.20 26.83
CA GLY A 483 21.11 1.20 26.95
C GLY A 483 20.35 2.17 26.04
N SER A 484 21.06 2.93 25.18
CA SER A 484 20.49 3.94 24.29
C SER A 484 20.44 3.51 22.83
N VAL A 485 21.20 2.46 22.47
CA VAL A 485 21.27 1.91 21.12
C VAL A 485 20.73 0.49 21.09
N LEU A 486 19.97 0.17 20.06
CA LEU A 486 19.60 -1.20 19.70
C LEU A 486 20.48 -1.63 18.52
N GLU A 487 21.37 -2.59 18.74
CA GLU A 487 22.33 -3.04 17.74
C GLU A 487 21.96 -4.43 17.21
N GLY A 488 21.88 -4.54 15.90
CA GLY A 488 21.88 -5.79 15.15
C GLY A 488 23.01 -5.78 14.13
N SER A 489 23.24 -6.89 13.46
CA SER A 489 24.25 -6.98 12.39
C SER A 489 23.85 -6.22 11.13
N LEU A 490 22.54 -6.15 10.84
CA LEU A 490 21.98 -5.44 9.68
C LEU A 490 21.10 -4.27 10.09
N LEU A 491 20.24 -4.49 11.07
CA LEU A 491 19.24 -3.53 11.54
C LEU A 491 19.78 -2.75 12.73
N ARG A 492 19.22 -1.57 12.96
CA ARG A 492 19.64 -0.69 14.06
C ARG A 492 18.47 0.08 14.62
N GLY A 493 18.60 0.52 15.86
CA GLY A 493 17.63 1.39 16.50
C GLY A 493 18.25 2.27 17.56
N THR A 494 17.50 3.28 17.98
CA THR A 494 17.90 4.21 19.05
C THR A 494 16.74 4.40 20.02
N VAL A 495 17.07 4.57 21.28
CA VAL A 495 16.13 4.90 22.36
C VAL A 495 16.42 6.32 22.81
N SER A 496 15.39 7.14 22.86
CA SER A 496 15.47 8.54 23.23
C SER A 496 14.31 8.93 24.14
N ARG A 497 14.51 9.96 24.95
CA ARG A 497 13.44 10.57 25.74
C ARG A 497 13.06 11.90 25.11
N ILE A 498 11.80 12.05 24.75
CA ILE A 498 11.25 13.28 24.16
C ILE A 498 10.28 13.94 25.14
N GLY A 499 10.39 15.26 25.32
CA GLY A 499 9.54 16.05 26.22
C GLY A 499 10.15 16.33 27.60
N LYS A 500 9.56 17.27 28.34
CA LYS A 500 10.07 17.80 29.62
C LYS A 500 9.30 17.31 30.85
N GLY A 501 8.19 16.59 30.64
CA GLY A 501 7.35 16.07 31.71
C GLY A 501 8.04 15.00 32.57
N VAL A 502 7.37 14.63 33.66
CA VAL A 502 7.82 13.57 34.57
C VAL A 502 7.16 12.24 34.17
N ILE A 503 7.97 11.21 33.93
CA ILE A 503 7.47 9.85 33.72
C ILE A 503 6.99 9.32 35.07
N ASN A 504 5.68 9.40 35.31
CA ASN A 504 5.08 8.73 36.46
C ASN A 504 4.97 7.24 36.14
N GLY A 505 5.67 6.41 36.91
CA GLY A 505 5.66 4.96 36.75
C GLY A 505 4.23 4.39 36.62
N THR A 506 4.09 3.34 35.81
CA THR A 506 2.85 2.74 35.29
C THR A 506 1.86 2.17 36.33
N ASN A 507 1.93 2.55 37.61
CA ASN A 507 1.16 1.93 38.71
C ASN A 507 0.17 2.86 39.43
N GLY A 508 -0.16 4.04 38.88
CA GLY A 508 -1.26 4.86 39.40
C GLY A 508 -2.59 4.52 38.74
N HIS A 509 -3.62 4.16 39.53
CA HIS A 509 -5.00 4.06 39.06
C HIS A 509 -5.35 5.26 38.17
N ILE A 510 -5.68 4.99 36.91
CA ILE A 510 -6.01 6.03 35.92
C ILE A 510 -7.42 6.51 36.25
N ALA A 511 -7.57 7.79 36.63
CA ALA A 511 -8.86 8.46 36.51
C ALA A 511 -9.11 8.67 35.01
N VAL A 512 -9.69 7.67 34.36
CA VAL A 512 -10.09 7.77 32.95
C VAL A 512 -11.15 8.88 32.86
N PRO A 513 -11.07 9.80 31.88
CA PRO A 513 -12.13 10.78 31.64
C PRO A 513 -13.50 10.09 31.60
N GLU A 514 -14.54 10.73 32.14
CA GLU A 514 -15.89 10.14 32.18
C GLU A 514 -16.29 9.61 30.79
N VAL A 515 -16.72 8.35 30.75
CA VAL A 515 -17.18 7.68 29.54
C VAL A 515 -18.48 8.33 29.10
N ASP A 516 -18.45 9.12 28.02
CA ASP A 516 -19.69 9.45 27.32
C ASP A 516 -20.23 8.14 26.72
N ASN A 517 -21.43 7.73 27.14
CA ASN A 517 -22.01 6.45 26.73
C ASN A 517 -22.47 6.44 25.27
N LYS A 518 -22.40 7.59 24.58
CA LYS A 518 -22.78 7.69 23.17
C LYS A 518 -21.55 7.98 22.30
N PRO A 519 -21.38 7.27 21.18
CA PRO A 519 -20.35 7.64 20.23
C PRO A 519 -20.60 9.07 19.71
N PRO A 520 -19.54 9.81 19.35
CA PRO A 520 -19.67 11.15 18.80
C PRO A 520 -20.64 11.16 17.61
N GLN A 521 -21.65 12.04 17.65
CA GLN A 521 -22.46 12.29 16.45
C GLN A 521 -21.64 13.10 15.47
N ARG A 522 -21.48 12.61 14.24
CA ARG A 522 -20.81 13.35 13.18
C ARG A 522 -21.54 14.69 13.00
N ALA A 523 -20.85 15.83 13.17
CA ALA A 523 -21.30 17.06 12.55
C ALA A 523 -21.50 16.75 11.07
N SER A 524 -22.65 17.11 10.51
CA SER A 524 -23.14 16.69 9.19
C SER A 524 -22.14 17.02 8.06
N ALA A 525 -21.11 16.20 7.90
CA ALA A 525 -20.36 16.05 6.67
C ALA A 525 -21.27 15.22 5.78
N SER A 526 -21.59 15.77 4.60
CA SER A 526 -22.42 15.11 3.60
C SER A 526 -21.94 13.66 3.47
N PRO A 527 -22.79 12.65 3.69
CA PRO A 527 -22.39 11.33 3.28
C PRO A 527 -22.16 11.44 1.78
N GLN A 528 -20.94 11.21 1.32
CA GLN A 528 -20.80 10.59 0.01
C GLN A 528 -21.46 9.22 0.17
N ARG A 529 -22.80 9.21 0.13
CA ARG A 529 -23.58 8.01 -0.11
C ARG A 529 -23.00 7.49 -1.40
N SER A 530 -22.32 6.35 -1.32
CA SER A 530 -22.23 5.46 -2.46
C SER A 530 -23.62 5.43 -3.07
N PRO A 531 -23.80 5.76 -4.36
CA PRO A 531 -25.11 5.65 -4.96
C PRO A 531 -25.62 4.25 -4.63
N SER A 532 -26.80 4.17 -4.00
CA SER A 532 -27.49 2.90 -3.82
C SER A 532 -27.47 2.20 -5.16
N PRO A 533 -27.18 0.87 -5.22
CA PRO A 533 -27.38 0.16 -6.48
C PRO A 533 -28.81 0.50 -6.91
N PRO A 534 -29.01 1.00 -8.13
CA PRO A 534 -30.38 1.18 -8.60
C PRO A 534 -31.04 -0.18 -8.44
N ASN A 535 -32.24 -0.19 -7.85
CA ASN A 535 -33.09 -1.36 -7.78
C ASN A 535 -33.56 -1.63 -9.22
N GLN A 536 -32.63 -2.07 -10.07
CA GLN A 536 -32.86 -2.37 -11.47
C GLN A 536 -33.53 -3.73 -11.51
N ALA A 537 -34.75 -3.74 -12.02
CA ALA A 537 -35.40 -4.94 -12.51
C ALA A 537 -34.39 -5.73 -13.36
N ILE A 538 -34.38 -7.05 -13.20
CA ILE A 538 -33.45 -8.01 -13.83
C ILE A 538 -33.31 -7.65 -15.32
N GLN A 539 -32.29 -6.86 -15.62
CA GLN A 539 -31.76 -6.68 -16.95
C GLN A 539 -30.99 -7.98 -17.21
N LYS A 540 -31.19 -8.57 -18.39
CA LYS A 540 -30.46 -9.78 -18.78
C LYS A 540 -28.97 -9.51 -18.56
N SER A 541 -28.31 -10.26 -17.68
CA SER A 541 -26.88 -10.10 -17.45
C SER A 541 -26.15 -10.36 -18.77
N GLU A 542 -25.37 -9.39 -19.25
CA GLU A 542 -24.65 -9.50 -20.52
C GLU A 542 -23.15 -9.67 -20.31
N THR A 543 -22.63 -9.18 -19.18
CA THR A 543 -21.20 -9.13 -18.87
C THR A 543 -20.88 -9.70 -17.49
N LEU A 544 -19.60 -10.01 -17.25
CA LEU A 544 -19.11 -10.40 -15.93
C LEU A 544 -19.39 -9.32 -14.87
N SER A 545 -19.28 -8.04 -15.24
CA SER A 545 -19.56 -6.94 -14.32
C SER A 545 -21.00 -6.96 -13.81
N ASP A 546 -21.98 -7.44 -14.59
CA ASP A 546 -23.37 -7.54 -14.16
C ASP A 546 -23.57 -8.59 -13.06
N LEU A 547 -22.64 -9.55 -12.94
CA LEU A 547 -22.63 -10.59 -11.90
C LEU A 547 -21.84 -10.19 -10.66
N CYS A 548 -21.08 -9.11 -10.74
CA CYS A 548 -20.14 -8.69 -9.71
C CYS A 548 -20.62 -7.44 -8.99
N ARG A 549 -20.46 -7.42 -7.66
CA ARG A 549 -20.62 -6.21 -6.87
C ARG A 549 -19.45 -5.26 -7.04
N ILE A 550 -18.25 -5.83 -7.25
CA ILE A 550 -17.00 -5.10 -7.46
C ILE A 550 -16.20 -5.83 -8.52
N VAL A 551 -15.76 -5.10 -9.54
CA VAL A 551 -14.63 -5.48 -10.39
C VAL A 551 -13.61 -4.37 -10.27
N ARG A 552 -12.39 -4.69 -9.84
CA ARG A 552 -11.35 -3.68 -9.59
C ARG A 552 -10.00 -4.20 -9.99
N SER A 553 -9.10 -3.28 -10.30
CA SER A 553 -7.68 -3.57 -10.46
C SER A 553 -6.87 -2.75 -9.46
N LYS A 554 -5.72 -3.29 -9.04
CA LYS A 554 -4.79 -2.65 -8.13
C LYS A 554 -3.37 -3.19 -8.31
N ASN A 555 -2.37 -2.46 -7.84
CA ASN A 555 -1.00 -2.97 -7.73
C ASN A 555 -0.93 -4.19 -6.80
N ALA A 556 -0.01 -5.12 -7.09
CA ALA A 556 0.43 -6.18 -6.19
C ALA A 556 1.97 -6.11 -6.12
N GLY A 557 2.49 -5.07 -5.47
CA GLY A 557 3.86 -4.61 -5.68
C GLY A 557 4.02 -3.79 -6.99
N PRO A 558 5.22 -3.26 -7.26
CA PRO A 558 5.44 -2.34 -8.36
C PRO A 558 5.50 -2.98 -9.75
N TYR A 559 5.64 -4.31 -9.85
CA TYR A 559 5.79 -5.04 -11.13
C TYR A 559 4.56 -5.85 -11.54
N GLU A 560 3.54 -5.93 -10.69
CA GLU A 560 2.37 -6.77 -10.92
C GLU A 560 1.08 -5.98 -10.71
N ILE A 561 0.04 -6.37 -11.44
CA ILE A 561 -1.30 -5.81 -11.34
C ILE A 561 -2.23 -6.98 -11.06
N THR A 562 -3.04 -6.86 -10.01
CA THR A 562 -4.12 -7.79 -9.70
C THR A 562 -5.45 -7.23 -10.17
N ILE A 563 -6.33 -8.10 -10.65
CA ILE A 563 -7.72 -7.81 -10.98
C ILE A 563 -8.60 -8.74 -10.16
N ASP A 564 -9.54 -8.16 -9.42
CA ASP A 564 -10.46 -8.86 -8.54
C ASP A 564 -11.89 -8.73 -9.08
N ALA A 565 -12.62 -9.85 -9.12
CA ALA A 565 -14.05 -9.89 -9.38
C ALA A 565 -14.75 -10.48 -8.15
N MET A 566 -15.51 -9.65 -7.43
CA MET A 566 -16.27 -10.05 -6.24
C MET A 566 -17.75 -10.17 -6.60
N PHE A 567 -18.30 -11.37 -6.49
CA PHE A 567 -19.63 -11.68 -6.99
C PHE A 567 -20.74 -11.11 -6.11
N ALA A 568 -21.87 -10.76 -6.72
CA ALA A 568 -23.01 -10.17 -6.01
C ALA A 568 -23.79 -11.21 -5.19
N SER A 569 -23.74 -12.50 -5.59
CA SER A 569 -24.36 -13.60 -4.88
C SER A 569 -23.54 -14.89 -4.99
N LYS A 570 -23.82 -15.84 -4.11
CA LYS A 570 -23.16 -17.15 -4.12
C LYS A 570 -23.57 -17.98 -5.34
N GLU A 571 -24.80 -17.84 -5.81
CA GLU A 571 -25.33 -18.54 -6.99
C GLU A 571 -24.58 -18.10 -8.25
N ALA A 572 -24.41 -16.79 -8.44
CA ALA A 572 -23.63 -16.24 -9.56
C ALA A 572 -22.17 -16.72 -9.51
N TYR A 573 -21.59 -16.72 -8.31
CA TYR A 573 -20.24 -17.22 -8.06
C TYR A 573 -20.08 -18.68 -8.47
N GLU A 574 -20.93 -19.58 -7.97
CA GLU A 574 -20.85 -21.02 -8.27
C GLU A 574 -21.14 -21.32 -9.75
N ALA A 575 -22.08 -20.58 -10.37
CA ALA A 575 -22.36 -20.70 -11.79
C ALA A 575 -21.16 -20.32 -12.66
N VAL A 576 -20.46 -19.23 -12.34
CA VAL A 576 -19.25 -18.84 -13.06
C VAL A 576 -18.09 -19.79 -12.77
N LYS A 577 -17.91 -20.19 -11.50
CA LYS A 577 -16.86 -21.14 -11.07
C LYS A 577 -16.97 -22.52 -11.72
N SER A 578 -18.20 -22.99 -11.96
CA SER A 578 -18.46 -24.26 -12.66
C SER A 578 -18.44 -24.15 -14.19
N SER A 579 -18.31 -22.92 -14.72
CA SER A 579 -18.21 -22.65 -16.16
C SER A 579 -16.74 -22.49 -16.62
N ASP A 580 -16.52 -22.46 -17.93
CA ASP A 580 -15.21 -22.15 -18.53
C ASP A 580 -14.99 -20.64 -18.76
N LEU A 581 -15.88 -19.78 -18.25
CA LEU A 581 -15.87 -18.34 -18.55
C LEU A 581 -14.56 -17.65 -18.12
N LEU A 582 -14.04 -18.02 -16.94
CA LEU A 582 -12.84 -17.42 -16.35
C LEU A 582 -11.61 -18.34 -16.45
N SER A 583 -11.53 -19.16 -17.52
CA SER A 583 -10.33 -19.92 -17.83
C SER A 583 -9.16 -19.02 -18.21
N ALA A 584 -7.92 -19.51 -18.04
CA ALA A 584 -6.70 -18.74 -18.30
C ALA A 584 -6.68 -18.18 -19.73
N SER A 585 -7.09 -18.99 -20.72
CA SER A 585 -7.18 -18.58 -22.12
C SER A 585 -8.18 -17.44 -22.35
N ASN A 586 -9.40 -17.54 -21.78
CA ASN A 586 -10.43 -16.51 -21.92
C ASN A 586 -10.02 -15.20 -21.22
N VAL A 587 -9.41 -15.30 -20.03
CA VAL A 587 -8.94 -14.15 -19.26
C VAL A 587 -7.76 -13.46 -19.96
N ALA A 588 -6.77 -14.22 -20.44
CA ALA A 588 -5.64 -13.67 -21.20
C ALA A 588 -6.10 -12.91 -22.44
N LYS A 589 -7.05 -13.48 -23.19
CA LYS A 589 -7.66 -12.83 -24.36
C LYS A 589 -8.42 -11.55 -23.99
N ALA A 590 -9.17 -11.56 -22.89
CA ALA A 590 -9.96 -10.41 -22.44
C ALA A 590 -9.07 -9.23 -22.01
N ILE A 591 -7.94 -9.51 -21.37
CA ILE A 591 -6.98 -8.51 -20.91
C ILE A 591 -6.02 -8.08 -22.05
N GLY A 592 -5.79 -8.95 -23.04
CA GLY A 592 -4.88 -8.69 -24.16
C GLY A 592 -3.43 -9.05 -23.86
N ILE A 593 -3.20 -10.13 -23.11
CA ILE A 593 -1.88 -10.66 -22.77
C ILE A 593 -1.71 -12.12 -23.24
N SER A 594 -0.50 -12.66 -23.15
CA SER A 594 -0.25 -14.09 -23.32
C SER A 594 -0.74 -14.87 -22.10
N GLU A 595 -1.22 -16.09 -22.29
CA GLU A 595 -1.58 -17.00 -21.19
C GLU A 595 -0.36 -17.32 -20.30
N GLU A 596 0.83 -17.41 -20.91
CA GLU A 596 2.11 -17.63 -20.20
C GLU A 596 2.52 -16.45 -19.31
N ASP A 597 1.94 -15.26 -19.51
CA ASP A 597 2.20 -14.09 -18.69
C ASP A 597 1.28 -14.01 -17.46
N ILE A 598 0.29 -14.90 -17.32
CA ILE A 598 -0.54 -14.96 -16.11
C ILE A 598 0.32 -15.44 -14.93
N ILE A 599 0.48 -14.60 -13.92
CA ILE A 599 1.28 -14.89 -12.72
C ILE A 599 0.49 -15.78 -11.76
N TRP A 600 -0.79 -15.47 -11.60
CA TRP A 600 -1.71 -16.26 -10.80
C TRP A 600 -3.14 -16.07 -11.30
N ILE A 601 -3.96 -17.11 -11.18
CA ILE A 601 -5.38 -17.08 -11.53
C ILE A 601 -6.11 -18.08 -10.64
N GLY A 602 -7.25 -17.67 -10.07
CA GLY A 602 -8.00 -18.57 -9.22
C GLY A 602 -9.25 -17.98 -8.60
N PHE A 603 -10.09 -18.89 -8.13
CA PHE A 603 -11.25 -18.59 -7.31
C PHE A 603 -10.86 -18.61 -5.82
N PHE A 604 -11.47 -17.73 -5.04
CA PHE A 604 -11.27 -17.61 -3.60
C PHE A 604 -12.62 -17.61 -2.88
N ASP A 605 -12.98 -18.80 -2.39
CA ASP A 605 -14.27 -19.12 -1.78
C ASP A 605 -14.62 -18.25 -0.57
N PRO A 606 -13.71 -17.94 0.37
CA PRO A 606 -14.06 -17.16 1.55
C PRO A 606 -14.64 -15.77 1.23
N ALA A 607 -14.27 -15.21 0.08
CA ALA A 607 -14.73 -13.90 -0.38
C ALA A 607 -15.66 -13.97 -1.60
N ILE A 608 -16.17 -15.15 -1.98
CA ILE A 608 -16.97 -15.38 -3.21
C ILE A 608 -16.41 -14.60 -4.40
N SER A 609 -15.12 -14.81 -4.68
CA SER A 609 -14.38 -13.95 -5.60
C SER A 609 -13.50 -14.73 -6.56
N PHE A 610 -13.19 -14.11 -7.69
CA PHE A 610 -12.17 -14.54 -8.62
C PHE A 610 -11.06 -13.48 -8.67
N LYS A 611 -9.82 -13.92 -8.88
CA LYS A 611 -8.69 -13.01 -9.03
C LYS A 611 -7.74 -13.52 -10.13
N VAL A 612 -7.13 -12.57 -10.82
CA VAL A 612 -6.02 -12.80 -11.74
C VAL A 612 -4.94 -11.76 -11.49
N THR A 613 -3.69 -12.19 -11.49
CA THR A 613 -2.51 -11.31 -11.37
C THR A 613 -1.65 -11.43 -12.62
N ILE A 614 -1.25 -10.28 -13.15
CA ILE A 614 -0.56 -10.13 -14.43
C ILE A 614 0.66 -9.20 -14.26
N PRO A 615 1.67 -9.29 -15.14
CA PRO A 615 2.76 -8.32 -15.17
C PRO A 615 2.24 -6.92 -15.48
N ARG A 616 2.87 -5.90 -14.89
CA ARG A 616 2.76 -4.53 -15.37
C ARG A 616 3.55 -4.39 -16.67
N VAL A 617 2.83 -4.11 -17.77
CA VAL A 617 3.39 -4.01 -19.11
C VAL A 617 3.18 -2.61 -19.68
N ARG A 618 4.25 -2.01 -20.21
CA ARG A 618 4.19 -0.76 -20.97
C ARG A 618 4.83 -0.96 -22.34
N SER A 619 4.08 -0.71 -23.40
CA SER A 619 4.53 -0.90 -24.80
C SER A 619 5.16 -2.27 -25.06
N GLY A 620 4.53 -3.34 -24.55
CA GLY A 620 5.00 -4.73 -24.71
C GLY A 620 6.21 -5.11 -23.85
N LYS A 621 6.65 -4.25 -22.92
CA LYS A 621 7.77 -4.53 -22.01
C LYS A 621 7.30 -4.54 -20.57
N LYS A 622 7.74 -5.55 -19.81
CA LYS A 622 7.53 -5.61 -18.35
C LYS A 622 8.30 -4.46 -17.69
N LYS A 623 7.60 -3.64 -16.91
CA LYS A 623 8.14 -2.42 -16.31
C LYS A 623 7.53 -2.15 -14.95
N SER A 624 8.31 -1.58 -14.04
CA SER A 624 7.82 -1.18 -12.72
C SER A 624 6.92 0.05 -12.80
N ALA A 625 6.02 0.23 -11.84
CA ALA A 625 5.21 1.42 -11.65
C ALA A 625 6.07 2.70 -11.57
N GLY A 626 5.52 3.81 -12.07
CA GLY A 626 6.01 5.18 -11.85
C GLY A 626 7.20 5.67 -12.68
N GLY A 627 7.74 4.85 -13.58
CA GLY A 627 8.79 5.26 -14.51
C GLY A 627 8.28 6.10 -15.70
N PHE A 628 9.19 6.46 -16.62
CA PHE A 628 8.87 7.15 -17.88
C PHE A 628 7.73 6.46 -18.65
N MET A 629 6.79 7.25 -19.18
CA MET A 629 5.59 6.82 -19.90
C MET A 629 4.58 6.00 -19.08
N GLU A 630 4.67 5.97 -17.74
CA GLU A 630 3.59 5.44 -16.89
C GLU A 630 2.38 6.38 -16.90
N ASN A 631 1.19 5.81 -17.08
CA ASN A 631 -0.09 6.55 -17.14
C ASN A 631 -1.14 6.05 -16.14
N ASP A 632 -0.91 4.91 -15.48
CA ASP A 632 -1.74 4.41 -14.39
C ASP A 632 -0.88 3.76 -13.31
N ILE A 633 -0.21 4.60 -12.53
CA ILE A 633 0.69 4.19 -11.45
C ILE A 633 -0.02 3.35 -10.37
N HIS A 634 -1.31 3.53 -10.19
CA HIS A 634 -2.11 2.78 -9.22
C HIS A 634 -2.66 1.46 -9.78
N GLY A 635 -2.60 1.26 -11.10
CA GLY A 635 -3.21 0.12 -11.78
C GLY A 635 -4.73 0.11 -11.64
N SER A 636 -5.36 1.28 -11.59
CA SER A 636 -6.78 1.45 -11.26
C SER A 636 -7.74 1.15 -12.41
N GLN A 637 -7.27 1.15 -13.66
CA GLN A 637 -8.13 1.06 -14.86
C GLN A 637 -7.88 -0.20 -15.71
N GLU A 638 -7.07 -1.13 -15.22
CA GLU A 638 -6.68 -2.36 -15.93
C GLU A 638 -7.76 -3.46 -15.89
N HIS A 639 -8.81 -3.29 -15.09
CA HIS A 639 -9.88 -4.29 -14.93
C HIS A 639 -10.91 -4.31 -16.08
N MET A 640 -10.90 -3.31 -16.97
CA MET A 640 -11.97 -3.12 -17.96
C MET A 640 -12.12 -4.29 -18.95
N GLY A 641 -11.02 -4.94 -19.33
CA GLY A 641 -11.07 -6.12 -20.21
C GLY A 641 -11.86 -7.27 -19.58
N LEU A 642 -11.65 -7.51 -18.28
CA LEU A 642 -12.36 -8.53 -17.53
C LEU A 642 -13.81 -8.12 -17.20
N ALA A 643 -14.02 -6.86 -16.82
CA ALA A 643 -15.36 -6.33 -16.53
C ALA A 643 -16.30 -6.42 -17.74
N SER A 644 -15.77 -6.20 -18.95
CA SER A 644 -16.52 -6.22 -20.21
C SER A 644 -16.65 -7.62 -20.84
N LEU A 645 -16.13 -8.66 -20.17
CA LEU A 645 -16.19 -10.03 -20.67
C LEU A 645 -17.65 -10.48 -20.80
N LYS A 646 -18.06 -10.86 -22.00
CA LYS A 646 -19.46 -11.25 -22.28
C LYS A 646 -19.80 -12.61 -21.70
N LEU A 647 -21.00 -12.73 -21.15
CA LEU A 647 -21.55 -14.02 -20.72
C LEU A 647 -21.95 -14.86 -21.95
N PRO A 648 -21.83 -16.20 -21.87
CA PRO A 648 -22.33 -17.09 -22.92
C PRO A 648 -23.83 -16.92 -23.17
N GLU A 649 -24.28 -17.16 -24.41
CA GLU A 649 -25.71 -17.14 -24.71
C GLU A 649 -26.47 -18.17 -23.86
N GLY A 650 -27.52 -17.71 -23.16
CA GLY A 650 -28.33 -18.57 -22.29
C GLY A 650 -27.72 -18.84 -20.91
N PHE A 651 -26.64 -18.14 -20.52
CA PHE A 651 -26.09 -18.21 -19.18
C PHE A 651 -27.13 -17.72 -18.15
N ASN A 652 -27.63 -18.64 -17.34
CA ASN A 652 -28.62 -18.40 -16.28
C ASN A 652 -28.11 -19.06 -14.99
N PHE A 653 -28.41 -18.45 -13.84
CA PHE A 653 -28.06 -18.95 -12.51
C PHE A 653 -29.19 -18.73 -11.52
#